data_AF-A0A4C1YND1-F1
#
_entry.id   AF-A0A4C1YND1-F1
#
_cell.length_a   1.000
_cell.length_b   1.000
_cell.length_c   1.000
_cell.angle_alpha   90.00
_cell.angle_beta   90.00
_cell.angle_gamma   90.00
#
_symmetry.space_group_name_H-M   'P 1'
#
loop_
_entity.id
_entity.type
_entity.pdbx_description
1 polymer ?
#
loop_
_entity_poly.entity_id
_entity_poly.type
_entity_poly.pdbx_seq_one_letter_code
_entity_poly.pdbx_strand_id
1 'polypeptide(L)'
;MWTSVFSYLTLLTAILHWQRSQAINVLGVFSVPLRSHYMAFKPLFEELAARGHRVTVISHYPNERPLKNFKDVVLGDPNPQASRTSDMCFYETMDSNILHLYNFYRHMIYITKVSRQDCKTLLTDRNVKELLSSGERFDVIFVEQFTSDCGLVFAEAHYEAPIIGITSHVLLPWTYSKLGIPFQIGSDSFYFSSAGENPSVLRKVENLILHTIFTKVGGWIAEKAIREVFNENLPGFEFDVEQLGRERMKMVFSYQHFSLTGARLLAPQLLEIAGLHIKQPKSLPDEIERFVNEAEHGVIYVSFGSNLQPHTMTIEKMKIFLDAFMKIPQKIIWKMSNEVIAVDKSKILIKKWLPQLDILCHPKVVGFISHCGMLGTSEAVHCGVPVVSMPFFGDQFSNAAAIRQSGLGRVLNFQQVDTVMLVEALTNITSNEMQEKAKKISQLWHDRPLPALDHAIYWTEYVARNPTAPHALPSKRNSYLQQSLLDVYAVFIILIVALFTVIYLLSYIPWLKQLGFLEGQKIELTGHTPYSADVTPNNFYLFPSVKNKLRGQCFSSREVAVDAFKMHALEISQSELKKCYKNWLQRMQNAYRFFEKVCIKRRHSMTAFMTDGLTYRPILGLLLFLELFIIGLMFTLDCYRPGSSTSQLLAKPTSDMLSSPHRRA
;
A
#
# COMPACT_ATOMS: atom_id res chain seq x y z
N MET A 1 32.33 7.95 -63.65
CA MET A 1 31.99 6.87 -62.70
C MET A 1 32.15 7.34 -61.26
N TRP A 2 33.32 7.80 -60.84
CA TRP A 2 33.58 8.29 -59.46
C TRP A 2 32.74 9.50 -59.03
N THR A 3 32.49 10.46 -59.92
CA THR A 3 31.62 11.62 -59.65
C THR A 3 30.18 11.22 -59.38
N SER A 4 29.65 10.28 -60.17
CA SER A 4 28.31 9.72 -60.01
C SER A 4 28.18 8.98 -58.68
N VAL A 5 29.17 8.14 -58.33
CA VAL A 5 29.18 7.42 -57.04
C VAL A 5 29.23 8.37 -55.85
N PHE A 6 30.03 9.44 -55.92
CA PHE A 6 30.09 10.45 -54.87
C PHE A 6 28.75 11.19 -54.71
N SER A 7 28.11 11.58 -55.81
CA SER A 7 26.77 12.20 -55.80
C SER A 7 25.71 11.28 -55.19
N TYR A 8 25.71 9.99 -55.53
CA TYR A 8 24.80 9.01 -54.94
C TYR A 8 25.06 8.80 -53.44
N LEU A 9 26.32 8.73 -53.01
CA LEU A 9 26.67 8.64 -51.59
C LEU A 9 26.25 9.89 -50.81
N THR A 10 26.49 11.09 -51.34
CA THR A 10 26.03 12.34 -50.72
C THR A 10 24.50 12.42 -50.63
N LEU A 11 23.79 11.99 -51.67
CA LEU A 11 22.33 11.94 -51.68
C LEU A 11 21.81 10.89 -50.69
N LEU A 12 22.43 9.71 -50.61
CA LEU A 12 22.08 8.68 -49.64
C LEU A 12 22.31 9.18 -48.21
N THR A 13 23.44 9.81 -47.93
CA THR A 13 23.71 10.42 -46.62
C THR A 13 22.71 11.54 -46.32
N ALA A 14 22.37 12.38 -47.30
CA ALA A 14 21.39 13.44 -47.12
C ALA A 14 19.99 12.88 -46.83
N ILE A 15 19.56 11.80 -47.51
CA ILE A 15 18.28 11.12 -47.27
C ILE A 15 18.28 10.42 -45.91
N LEU A 16 19.39 9.76 -45.54
CA LEU A 16 19.55 9.11 -44.23
C LEU A 16 19.57 10.14 -43.08
N HIS A 17 20.11 11.33 -43.30
CA HIS A 17 20.06 12.45 -42.35
C HIS A 17 18.69 13.15 -42.34
N TRP A 18 18.01 13.25 -43.49
CA TRP A 18 16.67 13.83 -43.61
C TRP A 18 15.61 13.04 -42.82
N GLN A 19 15.67 11.70 -42.85
CA GLN A 19 14.79 10.87 -42.03
C GLN A 19 15.05 11.00 -40.52
N ARG A 20 16.23 11.49 -40.11
CA ARG A 20 16.58 11.74 -38.70
C ARG A 20 16.31 13.17 -38.25
N SER A 21 15.88 14.08 -39.13
CA SER A 21 15.80 15.52 -38.85
C SER A 21 14.38 16.10 -38.89
N GLN A 22 13.34 15.32 -38.54
CA GLN A 22 12.01 15.89 -38.36
C GLN A 22 11.93 16.59 -37.00
N ALA A 23 11.92 17.91 -37.03
CA ALA A 23 11.64 18.72 -35.85
C ALA A 23 10.18 18.53 -35.44
N ILE A 24 9.94 17.98 -34.24
CA ILE A 24 8.61 17.89 -33.65
C ILE A 24 8.26 19.15 -32.83
N ASN A 25 6.96 19.41 -32.68
CA ASN A 25 6.40 20.42 -31.82
C ASN A 25 5.97 19.78 -30.49
N VAL A 26 6.63 20.16 -29.40
CA VAL A 26 6.41 19.62 -28.06
C VAL A 26 5.72 20.66 -27.19
N LEU A 27 4.64 20.27 -26.50
CA LEU A 27 4.04 21.08 -25.44
C LEU A 27 4.33 20.45 -24.08
N GLY A 28 4.79 21.25 -23.11
CA GLY A 28 4.87 20.86 -21.70
C GLY A 28 3.88 21.64 -20.85
N VAL A 29 3.02 20.94 -20.09
CA VAL A 29 2.02 21.54 -19.20
C VAL A 29 2.41 21.28 -17.74
N PHE A 30 2.96 22.30 -17.07
CA PHE A 30 3.47 22.26 -15.69
C PHE A 30 2.89 23.42 -14.87
N SER A 31 1.57 23.39 -14.66
CA SER A 31 0.84 24.47 -13.99
C SER A 31 0.92 24.43 -12.46
N VAL A 32 1.39 23.33 -11.87
CA VAL A 32 1.55 23.23 -10.42
C VAL A 32 2.74 24.11 -9.98
N PRO A 33 2.56 25.02 -9.00
CA PRO A 33 3.59 25.99 -8.62
C PRO A 33 4.65 25.40 -7.68
N LEU A 34 5.30 24.32 -8.10
CA LEU A 34 6.39 23.65 -7.37
C LEU A 34 7.68 23.67 -8.18
N ARG A 35 8.59 24.59 -7.81
CA ARG A 35 9.85 24.84 -8.55
C ARG A 35 10.70 23.58 -8.71
N SER A 36 10.80 22.77 -7.66
CA SER A 36 11.58 21.54 -7.67
C SER A 36 11.05 20.48 -8.64
N HIS A 37 9.75 20.50 -8.94
CA HIS A 37 9.15 19.56 -9.90
C HIS A 37 9.57 19.93 -11.31
N TYR A 38 9.31 21.17 -11.73
CA TYR A 38 9.67 21.63 -13.06
C TYR A 38 11.20 21.57 -13.30
N MET A 39 12.02 21.90 -12.30
CA MET A 39 13.48 21.79 -12.39
C MET A 39 13.97 20.38 -12.72
N ALA A 40 13.25 19.32 -12.33
CA ALA A 40 13.60 17.95 -12.65
C ALA A 40 13.50 17.67 -14.16
N PHE A 41 12.55 18.31 -14.84
CA PHE A 41 12.23 18.06 -16.25
C PHE A 41 12.80 19.11 -17.19
N LYS A 42 13.10 20.31 -16.69
CA LYS A 42 13.66 21.42 -17.47
C LYS A 42 14.78 20.99 -18.43
N PRO A 43 15.76 20.15 -18.03
CA PRO A 43 16.82 19.71 -18.94
C PRO A 43 16.34 18.92 -20.16
N LEU A 44 15.23 18.16 -20.05
CA LEU A 44 14.63 17.47 -21.19
C LEU A 44 14.13 18.47 -22.24
N PHE A 45 13.42 19.51 -21.81
CA PHE A 45 12.89 20.53 -22.72
C PHE A 45 13.99 21.42 -23.30
N GLU A 46 15.01 21.77 -22.51
CA GLU A 46 16.22 22.46 -23.00
C GLU A 46 16.92 21.64 -24.09
N GLU A 47 17.09 20.33 -23.86
CA GLU A 47 17.77 19.44 -24.80
C GLU A 47 16.94 19.20 -26.08
N LEU A 48 15.62 19.02 -25.97
CA LEU A 48 14.73 18.95 -27.14
C LEU A 48 14.87 20.20 -28.01
N ALA A 49 14.87 21.39 -27.40
CA ALA A 49 15.05 22.65 -28.12
C ALA A 49 16.45 22.77 -28.74
N ALA A 50 17.50 22.33 -28.03
CA ALA A 50 18.88 22.31 -28.51
C ALA A 50 19.06 21.37 -29.71
N ARG A 51 18.30 20.28 -29.79
CA ARG A 51 18.26 19.34 -30.93
C ARG A 51 17.42 19.82 -32.11
N GLY A 52 16.84 21.01 -32.03
CA GLY A 52 16.11 21.63 -33.13
C GLY A 52 14.59 21.43 -33.10
N HIS A 53 14.04 20.79 -32.07
CA HIS A 53 12.59 20.69 -31.87
C HIS A 53 12.02 22.04 -31.42
N ARG A 54 10.74 22.28 -31.71
CA ARG A 54 10.02 23.47 -31.22
C ARG A 54 9.35 23.08 -29.91
N VAL A 55 9.70 23.79 -28.84
CA VAL A 55 9.27 23.44 -27.49
C VAL A 55 8.50 24.62 -26.90
N THR A 56 7.25 24.38 -26.53
CA THR A 56 6.41 25.33 -25.80
C THR A 56 6.17 24.78 -24.40
N VAL A 57 6.44 25.56 -23.36
CA VAL A 57 6.23 25.13 -21.97
C VAL A 57 5.35 26.11 -21.22
N ILE A 58 4.24 25.62 -20.69
CA ILE A 58 3.37 26.33 -19.75
C ILE A 58 3.90 26.06 -18.33
N SER A 59 4.39 27.09 -17.64
CA SER A 59 4.85 26.96 -16.25
C SER A 59 4.93 28.29 -15.51
N HIS A 60 5.12 28.26 -14.20
CA HIS A 60 5.42 29.44 -13.38
C HIS A 60 6.91 29.87 -13.42
N TYR A 61 7.77 29.11 -14.11
CA TYR A 61 9.23 29.25 -13.98
C TYR A 61 9.87 29.41 -15.37
N PRO A 62 9.93 30.64 -15.91
CA PRO A 62 10.52 30.89 -17.22
C PRO A 62 12.00 30.49 -17.29
N ASN A 63 12.48 30.20 -18.49
CA ASN A 63 13.91 29.99 -18.68
C ASN A 63 14.72 31.27 -18.41
N GLU A 64 15.72 31.14 -17.55
CA GLU A 64 16.69 32.20 -17.29
C GLU A 64 17.51 32.59 -18.53
N ARG A 65 17.64 31.67 -19.49
CA ARG A 65 18.38 31.86 -20.75
C ARG A 65 17.47 31.50 -21.92
N PRO A 66 16.99 32.49 -22.69
CA PRO A 66 16.15 32.24 -23.84
C PRO A 66 16.85 31.34 -24.86
N LEU A 67 16.18 30.28 -25.30
CA LEU A 67 16.64 29.38 -26.37
C LEU A 67 15.81 29.64 -27.63
N LYS A 68 16.43 29.64 -28.81
CA LYS A 68 15.80 30.02 -30.09
C LYS A 68 14.50 29.25 -30.39
N ASN A 69 14.44 27.97 -30.04
CA ASN A 69 13.28 27.10 -30.31
C ASN A 69 12.46 26.80 -29.05
N PHE A 70 12.58 27.62 -28.01
CA PHE A 70 11.88 27.43 -26.74
C PHE A 70 10.98 28.64 -26.45
N LYS A 71 9.68 28.38 -26.28
CA LYS A 71 8.66 29.36 -25.93
C LYS A 71 8.15 29.10 -24.51
N ASP A 72 8.40 30.05 -23.62
CA ASP A 72 7.82 30.03 -22.27
C ASP A 72 6.43 30.69 -22.28
N VAL A 73 5.41 29.95 -21.85
CA VAL A 73 4.07 30.46 -21.54
C VAL A 73 3.98 30.59 -20.03
N VAL A 74 4.34 31.78 -19.55
CA VAL A 74 4.50 32.03 -18.11
C VAL A 74 3.14 32.22 -17.46
N LEU A 75 2.82 31.36 -16.51
CA LEU A 75 1.65 31.53 -15.65
C LEU A 75 1.92 32.61 -14.60
N GLY A 76 0.91 33.42 -14.28
CA GLY A 76 1.01 34.48 -13.26
C GLY A 76 1.62 34.01 -11.92
N ASP A 77 2.21 34.94 -11.16
CA ASP A 77 2.98 34.65 -9.95
C ASP A 77 2.17 33.78 -8.98
N PRO A 78 2.64 32.57 -8.64
CA PRO A 78 1.92 31.72 -7.71
C PRO A 78 1.88 32.42 -6.36
N ASN A 79 0.68 32.49 -5.77
CA ASN A 79 0.45 33.06 -4.44
C ASN A 79 1.65 32.78 -3.50
N PRO A 80 2.27 33.80 -2.86
CA PRO A 80 3.44 33.63 -2.00
C PRO A 80 3.29 32.54 -0.91
N GLN A 81 2.04 32.18 -0.57
CA GLN A 81 1.74 31.07 0.34
C GLN A 81 1.98 29.66 -0.23
N ALA A 82 2.13 29.49 -1.54
CA ALA A 82 2.45 28.21 -2.19
C ALA A 82 3.94 27.85 -2.04
N SER A 83 4.81 28.85 -1.79
CA SER A 83 6.25 28.68 -1.55
C SER A 83 6.59 28.70 -0.05
N ARG A 84 5.76 28.08 0.81
CA ARG A 84 6.05 28.01 2.25
C ARG A 84 7.27 27.12 2.49
N THR A 85 8.41 27.76 2.75
CA THR A 85 9.51 27.13 3.48
C THR A 85 9.01 26.77 4.88
N SER A 86 9.24 25.53 5.29
CA SER A 86 8.85 25.06 6.62
C SER A 86 10.01 25.26 7.59
N ASP A 87 9.70 25.84 8.74
CA ASP A 87 10.68 26.02 9.80
C ASP A 87 11.01 24.66 10.41
N MET A 88 12.30 24.40 10.62
CA MET A 88 12.78 23.13 11.14
C MET A 88 12.42 22.95 12.62
N CYS A 89 12.29 24.03 13.39
CA CYS A 89 11.83 23.97 14.78
C CYS A 89 10.46 23.32 14.95
N PHE A 90 9.57 23.44 13.94
CA PHE A 90 8.27 22.77 13.95
C PHE A 90 8.39 21.24 14.06
N TYR A 91 9.45 20.67 13.51
CA TYR A 91 9.67 19.22 13.48
C TYR A 91 10.45 18.70 14.69
N GLU A 92 10.89 19.58 15.59
CA GLU A 92 11.62 19.17 16.80
C GLU A 92 10.72 18.57 17.87
N THR A 93 9.44 18.97 17.89
CA THR A 93 8.45 18.51 18.87
C THR A 93 7.42 17.56 18.28
N MET A 94 7.39 17.39 16.95
CA MET A 94 6.46 16.49 16.28
C MET A 94 6.91 15.04 16.44
N ASP A 95 6.05 14.18 17.00
CA ASP A 95 6.33 12.76 17.15
C ASP A 95 6.59 12.12 15.78
N SER A 96 7.82 11.63 15.60
CA SER A 96 8.28 11.03 14.34
C SER A 96 7.53 9.76 13.98
N ASN A 97 6.87 9.09 14.93
CA ASN A 97 6.07 7.89 14.66
C ASN A 97 4.76 8.18 13.93
N ILE A 98 4.23 9.39 14.06
CA ILE A 98 2.95 9.82 13.46
C ILE A 98 3.12 10.96 12.45
N LEU A 99 4.32 11.53 12.32
CA LEU A 99 4.61 12.66 11.43
C LEU A 99 4.17 12.38 9.99
N HIS A 100 4.35 11.15 9.48
CA HIS A 100 3.92 10.78 8.14
C HIS A 100 2.39 10.77 7.99
N LEU A 101 1.65 10.33 9.01
CA LEU A 101 0.17 10.38 9.04
C LEU A 101 -0.34 11.82 9.12
N TYR A 102 0.31 12.66 9.94
CA TYR A 102 -0.02 14.07 10.02
C TYR A 102 0.20 14.79 8.69
N ASN A 103 1.33 14.51 8.03
CA ASN A 103 1.64 15.04 6.71
C ASN A 103 0.64 14.54 5.65
N PHE A 104 0.23 13.27 5.72
CA PHE A 104 -0.82 12.72 4.87
C PHE A 104 -2.13 13.49 5.03
N TYR A 105 -2.59 13.71 6.26
CA TYR A 105 -3.80 14.49 6.54
C TYR A 105 -3.70 15.93 6.01
N ARG A 106 -2.58 16.62 6.27
CA ARG A 106 -2.33 17.97 5.73
C ARG A 106 -2.38 17.98 4.21
N HIS A 107 -1.81 16.97 3.59
CA HIS A 107 -1.79 16.85 2.14
C HIS A 107 -3.21 16.62 1.58
N MET A 108 -4.04 15.81 2.24
CA MET A 108 -5.44 15.60 1.86
C MET A 108 -6.30 16.87 1.93
N ILE A 109 -5.95 17.84 2.79
CA ILE A 109 -6.61 19.16 2.80
C ILE A 109 -6.03 20.07 1.71
N TYR A 110 -4.73 19.96 1.48
CA TYR A 110 -4.00 20.78 0.52
C TYR A 110 -4.39 20.45 -0.92
N ILE A 111 -4.56 19.16 -1.25
CA ILE A 111 -4.86 18.67 -2.61
C ILE A 111 -6.08 19.36 -3.22
N THR A 112 -7.18 19.49 -2.49
CA THR A 112 -8.40 20.15 -3.00
C THR A 112 -8.14 21.59 -3.43
N LYS A 113 -7.43 22.34 -2.58
CA LYS A 113 -7.15 23.76 -2.82
C LYS A 113 -6.18 23.93 -3.98
N VAL A 114 -5.15 23.08 -4.04
CA VAL A 114 -4.18 23.10 -5.12
C VAL A 114 -4.84 22.70 -6.44
N SER A 115 -5.55 21.58 -6.52
CA SER A 115 -6.14 21.12 -7.78
C SER A 115 -7.14 22.13 -8.36
N ARG A 116 -7.96 22.77 -7.51
CA ARG A 116 -8.86 23.85 -7.97
C ARG A 116 -8.07 25.07 -8.46
N GLN A 117 -7.07 25.52 -7.69
CA GLN A 117 -6.31 26.72 -8.03
C GLN A 117 -5.43 26.53 -9.26
N ASP A 118 -4.72 25.40 -9.33
CA ASP A 118 -3.93 24.95 -10.47
C ASP A 118 -4.78 25.01 -11.75
N CYS A 119 -5.96 24.39 -11.71
CA CYS A 119 -6.82 24.35 -12.86
C CYS A 119 -7.41 25.70 -13.26
N LYS A 120 -7.79 26.51 -12.26
CA LYS A 120 -8.27 27.87 -12.49
C LYS A 120 -7.18 28.73 -13.13
N THR A 121 -5.95 28.67 -12.61
CA THR A 121 -4.82 29.39 -13.19
C THR A 121 -4.61 28.96 -14.64
N LEU A 122 -4.53 27.66 -14.91
CA LEU A 122 -4.30 27.13 -16.25
C LEU A 122 -5.37 27.58 -17.27
N LEU A 123 -6.66 27.53 -16.92
CA LEU A 123 -7.75 27.88 -17.84
C LEU A 123 -8.02 29.38 -17.99
N THR A 124 -7.67 30.19 -16.99
CA THR A 124 -8.00 31.62 -16.99
C THR A 124 -6.85 32.54 -17.38
N ASP A 125 -5.61 32.05 -17.33
CA ASP A 125 -4.41 32.82 -17.64
C ASP A 125 -4.41 33.36 -19.09
N ARG A 126 -4.01 34.62 -19.24
CA ARG A 126 -4.01 35.32 -20.52
C ARG A 126 -3.02 34.70 -21.52
N ASN A 127 -1.84 34.29 -21.08
CA ASN A 127 -0.80 33.74 -21.94
C ASN A 127 -1.22 32.35 -22.45
N VAL A 128 -1.95 31.58 -21.63
CA VAL A 128 -2.53 30.30 -22.06
C VAL A 128 -3.64 30.53 -23.08
N LYS A 129 -4.53 31.51 -22.86
CA LYS A 129 -5.57 31.86 -23.84
C LYS A 129 -4.99 32.34 -25.18
N GLU A 130 -3.90 33.07 -25.15
CA GLU A 130 -3.16 33.48 -26.35
C GLU A 130 -2.51 32.30 -27.08
N LEU A 131 -1.97 31.33 -26.33
CA LEU A 131 -1.49 30.08 -26.93
C LEU A 131 -2.64 29.33 -27.63
N LEU A 132 -3.80 29.19 -26.97
CA LEU A 132 -4.96 28.51 -27.55
C LEU A 132 -5.48 29.23 -28.80
N SER A 133 -5.54 30.56 -28.80
CA SER A 133 -6.00 31.34 -29.96
C SER A 133 -5.01 31.35 -31.13
N SER A 134 -3.73 31.07 -30.89
CA SER A 134 -2.71 30.98 -31.95
C SER A 134 -2.96 29.84 -32.96
N GLY A 135 -3.74 28.82 -32.57
CA GLY A 135 -3.96 27.63 -33.39
C GLY A 135 -2.73 26.72 -33.52
N GLU A 136 -1.72 26.91 -32.68
CA GLU A 136 -0.54 26.03 -32.62
C GLU A 136 -0.95 24.57 -32.36
N ARG A 137 -0.38 23.66 -33.15
CA ARG A 137 -0.56 22.21 -33.01
C ARG A 137 0.73 21.56 -32.53
N PHE A 138 0.57 20.51 -31.75
CA PHE A 138 1.66 19.77 -31.12
C PHE A 138 1.65 18.30 -31.57
N ASP A 139 2.84 17.71 -31.65
CA ASP A 139 3.02 16.30 -32.01
C ASP A 139 3.05 15.41 -30.77
N VAL A 140 3.41 15.97 -29.60
CA VAL A 140 3.40 15.28 -28.31
C VAL A 140 3.24 16.29 -27.17
N ILE A 141 2.50 15.89 -26.13
CA ILE A 141 2.24 16.73 -24.96
C ILE A 141 2.75 16.04 -23.70
N PHE A 142 3.54 16.74 -22.91
CA PHE A 142 3.90 16.36 -21.56
C PHE A 142 2.91 16.95 -20.57
N VAL A 143 2.41 16.11 -19.67
CA VAL A 143 1.59 16.54 -18.54
C VAL A 143 2.20 16.04 -17.24
N GLU A 144 2.36 16.92 -16.27
CA GLU A 144 2.81 16.50 -14.96
C GLU A 144 1.79 15.54 -14.31
N GLN A 145 2.28 14.42 -13.80
CA GLN A 145 1.50 13.46 -13.00
C GLN A 145 1.88 13.65 -11.53
N PHE A 146 1.06 14.44 -10.84
CA PHE A 146 1.16 14.69 -9.41
C PHE A 146 -0.23 14.68 -8.76
N THR A 147 -0.59 15.69 -7.97
CA THR A 147 -1.83 15.75 -7.19
C THR A 147 -3.02 16.33 -7.96
N SER A 148 -2.77 16.96 -9.11
CA SER A 148 -3.78 17.52 -9.99
C SER A 148 -3.66 16.87 -11.36
N ASP A 149 -4.77 16.38 -11.90
CA ASP A 149 -4.88 15.90 -13.28
C ASP A 149 -5.40 17.01 -14.22
N CYS A 150 -5.43 18.28 -13.80
CA CYS A 150 -5.95 19.35 -14.66
C CYS A 150 -5.14 19.50 -15.96
N GLY A 151 -3.81 19.34 -15.92
CA GLY A 151 -2.98 19.36 -17.14
C GLY A 151 -3.37 18.26 -18.14
N LEU A 152 -3.78 17.08 -17.65
CA LEU A 152 -4.29 15.98 -18.47
C LEU A 152 -5.63 16.33 -19.12
N VAL A 153 -6.57 16.88 -18.35
CA VAL A 153 -7.90 17.29 -18.85
C VAL A 153 -7.78 18.50 -19.80
N PHE A 154 -6.85 19.42 -19.53
CA PHE A 154 -6.55 20.55 -20.41
C PHE A 154 -6.01 20.07 -21.76
N ALA A 155 -5.08 19.11 -21.75
CA ALA A 155 -4.57 18.51 -22.99
C ALA A 155 -5.68 17.80 -23.77
N GLU A 156 -6.62 17.14 -23.08
CA GLU A 156 -7.81 16.53 -23.71
C GLU A 156 -8.67 17.57 -24.42
N ALA A 157 -9.03 18.64 -23.71
CA ALA A 157 -10.01 19.62 -24.19
C ALA A 157 -9.53 20.42 -25.41
N HIS A 158 -8.23 20.53 -25.62
CA HIS A 158 -7.66 21.51 -26.55
C HIS A 158 -6.79 20.94 -27.66
N TYR A 159 -6.29 19.71 -27.52
CA TYR A 159 -5.32 19.15 -28.47
C TYR A 159 -5.57 17.68 -28.76
N GLU A 160 -5.18 17.22 -29.96
CA GLU A 160 -5.35 15.82 -30.41
C GLU A 160 -4.09 14.95 -30.21
N ALA A 161 -2.98 15.54 -29.78
CA ALA A 161 -1.68 14.88 -29.70
C ALA A 161 -1.62 13.76 -28.62
N PRO A 162 -0.77 12.73 -28.80
CA PRO A 162 -0.50 11.76 -27.75
C PRO A 162 0.14 12.40 -26.51
N ILE A 163 -0.17 11.84 -25.34
CA ILE A 163 0.26 12.38 -24.05
C ILE A 163 1.35 11.51 -23.43
N ILE A 164 2.39 12.16 -22.92
CA ILE A 164 3.39 11.56 -22.03
C ILE A 164 3.14 12.12 -20.63
N GLY A 165 2.72 11.26 -19.70
CA GLY A 165 2.70 11.62 -18.29
C GLY A 165 4.12 11.70 -17.75
N ILE A 166 4.46 12.68 -16.91
CA ILE A 166 5.80 12.79 -16.33
C ILE A 166 5.72 13.13 -14.84
N THR A 167 6.48 12.44 -13.99
CA THR A 167 6.46 12.65 -12.54
C THR A 167 7.87 12.76 -11.97
N SER A 168 8.05 13.64 -10.97
CA SER A 168 9.36 13.98 -10.35
C SER A 168 9.67 13.07 -9.15
N HIS A 169 8.87 12.03 -8.97
CA HIS A 169 8.95 11.06 -7.90
C HIS A 169 8.96 9.64 -8.46
N VAL A 170 9.02 8.65 -7.56
CA VAL A 170 8.57 7.30 -7.88
C VAL A 170 7.15 7.31 -8.41
N LEU A 171 6.80 6.28 -9.19
CA LEU A 171 5.45 6.18 -9.74
C LEU A 171 4.40 6.26 -8.62
N LEU A 172 3.46 7.19 -8.75
CA LEU A 172 2.44 7.43 -7.73
C LEU A 172 1.30 6.41 -7.87
N PRO A 173 0.66 5.95 -6.77
CA PRO A 173 -0.28 4.82 -6.80
C PRO A 173 -1.46 4.96 -7.77
N TRP A 174 -1.93 6.18 -8.02
CA TRP A 174 -3.05 6.45 -8.95
C TRP A 174 -2.63 6.42 -10.43
N THR A 175 -1.32 6.42 -10.73
CA THR A 175 -0.84 6.27 -12.11
C THR A 175 -0.78 4.79 -12.53
N TYR A 176 -0.75 3.86 -11.58
CA TYR A 176 -0.67 2.41 -11.85
C TYR A 176 -1.88 1.90 -12.65
N SER A 177 -3.11 2.31 -12.28
CA SER A 177 -4.33 1.96 -13.01
C SER A 177 -4.31 2.48 -14.45
N LYS A 178 -3.79 3.70 -14.67
CA LYS A 178 -3.61 4.33 -15.99
C LYS A 178 -2.61 3.59 -16.88
N LEU A 179 -1.80 2.68 -16.32
CA LEU A 179 -0.85 1.83 -17.04
C LEU A 179 -1.27 0.35 -17.10
N GLY A 180 -2.33 -0.04 -16.37
CA GLY A 180 -2.77 -1.43 -16.28
C GLY A 180 -1.88 -2.32 -15.42
N ILE A 181 -0.99 -1.74 -14.61
CA ILE A 181 -0.14 -2.46 -13.65
C ILE A 181 -0.78 -2.41 -12.26
N PRO A 182 -0.76 -3.50 -11.47
CA PRO A 182 -1.29 -3.49 -10.12
C PRO A 182 -0.32 -2.77 -9.17
N PHE A 183 -0.85 -1.94 -8.28
CA PHE A 183 -0.07 -1.36 -7.18
C PHE A 183 0.08 -2.38 -6.04
N GLN A 184 1.30 -2.73 -5.64
CA GLN A 184 1.51 -3.74 -4.61
C GLN A 184 1.59 -3.12 -3.21
N ILE A 185 0.43 -2.95 -2.56
CA ILE A 185 0.31 -2.35 -1.21
C ILE A 185 1.22 -3.02 -0.15
N GLY A 186 1.49 -4.31 -0.32
CA GLY A 186 2.28 -5.12 0.62
C GLY A 186 3.80 -4.96 0.51
N SER A 187 4.31 -4.28 -0.50
CA SER A 187 5.75 -4.20 -0.82
C SER A 187 6.18 -2.83 -1.36
N ASP A 188 5.32 -2.13 -2.10
CA ASP A 188 5.62 -0.82 -2.66
C ASP A 188 5.47 0.29 -1.59
N SER A 189 6.54 1.05 -1.35
CA SER A 189 6.43 2.36 -0.69
C SER A 189 5.91 3.40 -1.68
N PHE A 190 5.10 4.31 -1.16
CA PHE A 190 4.62 5.46 -1.91
C PHE A 190 4.54 6.69 -1.01
N TYR A 191 5.02 7.83 -1.49
CA TYR A 191 4.83 9.17 -0.92
C TYR A 191 4.96 9.25 0.62
N PHE A 192 3.86 9.08 1.37
CA PHE A 192 3.82 9.11 2.85
C PHE A 192 3.99 7.75 3.55
N SER A 193 3.89 6.65 2.83
CA SER A 193 4.07 5.31 3.35
C SER A 193 5.55 4.91 3.35
N SER A 194 6.01 4.40 4.49
CA SER A 194 7.37 3.88 4.68
C SER A 194 7.46 2.35 4.45
N ALA A 195 6.71 1.79 3.49
CA ALA A 195 6.80 0.37 3.19
C ALA A 195 8.18 -0.01 2.63
N GLY A 196 8.81 -1.04 3.19
CA GLY A 196 10.01 -1.67 2.61
C GLY A 196 9.69 -3.07 2.12
N GLU A 197 10.73 -3.81 1.73
CA GLU A 197 10.66 -5.21 1.23
C GLU A 197 9.80 -6.17 2.08
N ASN A 198 9.71 -5.96 3.40
CA ASN A 198 8.96 -6.83 4.31
C ASN A 198 8.25 -6.03 5.42
N PRO A 199 7.12 -5.36 5.13
CA PRO A 199 6.40 -4.61 6.14
C PRO A 199 5.64 -5.56 7.09
N SER A 200 5.55 -5.18 8.36
CA SER A 200 4.72 -5.89 9.34
C SER A 200 3.23 -5.84 8.94
N VAL A 201 2.42 -6.74 9.48
CA VAL A 201 0.96 -6.75 9.22
C VAL A 201 0.33 -5.40 9.54
N LEU A 202 0.71 -4.76 10.66
CA LEU A 202 0.23 -3.43 11.03
C LEU A 202 0.57 -2.38 9.97
N ARG A 203 1.80 -2.40 9.43
CA ARG A 203 2.21 -1.48 8.36
C ARG A 203 1.47 -1.75 7.05
N LYS A 204 1.18 -3.01 6.73
CA LYS A 204 0.35 -3.36 5.56
C LYS A 204 -1.08 -2.82 5.70
N VAL A 205 -1.67 -2.91 6.89
CA VAL A 205 -3.00 -2.34 7.17
C VAL A 205 -2.98 -0.82 7.04
N GLU A 206 -1.99 -0.16 7.62
CA GLU A 206 -1.81 1.29 7.48
C GLU A 206 -1.67 1.69 6.00
N ASN A 207 -0.81 1.02 5.24
CA ASN A 207 -0.61 1.29 3.83
C ASN A 207 -1.89 1.10 3.01
N LEU A 208 -2.67 0.05 3.29
CA LEU A 208 -3.95 -0.20 2.64
C LEU A 208 -4.93 0.95 2.89
N ILE A 209 -5.03 1.41 4.14
CA ILE A 209 -5.89 2.54 4.52
C ILE A 209 -5.44 3.82 3.81
N LEU A 210 -4.15 4.16 3.91
CA LEU A 210 -3.59 5.36 3.27
C LEU A 210 -3.79 5.32 1.75
N HIS A 211 -3.49 4.19 1.11
CA HIS A 211 -3.67 4.00 -0.33
C HIS A 211 -5.13 4.19 -0.73
N THR A 212 -6.06 3.57 0.00
CA THR A 212 -7.49 3.64 -0.30
C THR A 212 -8.02 5.07 -0.13
N ILE A 213 -7.69 5.74 0.97
CA ILE A 213 -8.12 7.13 1.20
C ILE A 213 -7.55 8.04 0.11
N PHE A 214 -6.27 7.91 -0.21
CA PHE A 214 -5.63 8.80 -1.17
C PHE A 214 -6.17 8.61 -2.59
N THR A 215 -6.26 7.36 -3.06
CA THR A 215 -6.69 7.06 -4.43
C THR A 215 -8.20 7.23 -4.63
N LYS A 216 -9.03 6.88 -3.65
CA LYS A 216 -10.50 6.95 -3.78
C LYS A 216 -11.05 8.29 -3.32
N VAL A 217 -10.76 8.68 -2.08
CA VAL A 217 -11.29 9.94 -1.52
C VAL A 217 -10.54 11.13 -2.10
N GLY A 218 -9.21 11.08 -2.12
CA GLY A 218 -8.38 12.14 -2.68
C GLY A 218 -8.62 12.33 -4.18
N GLY A 219 -8.67 11.23 -4.94
CA GLY A 219 -9.01 11.23 -6.36
C GLY A 219 -10.38 11.87 -6.64
N TRP A 220 -11.43 11.44 -5.93
CA TRP A 220 -12.78 12.02 -6.09
C TRP A 220 -12.82 13.52 -5.76
N ILE A 221 -12.16 13.94 -4.67
CA ILE A 221 -12.10 15.35 -4.28
C ILE A 221 -11.38 16.19 -5.34
N ALA A 222 -10.25 15.69 -5.85
CA ALA A 222 -9.47 16.38 -6.88
C ALA A 222 -10.24 16.48 -8.20
N GLU A 223 -10.85 15.38 -8.65
CA GLU A 223 -11.66 15.34 -9.88
C GLU A 223 -12.86 16.27 -9.78
N LYS A 224 -13.57 16.27 -8.64
CA LYS A 224 -14.68 17.20 -8.40
C LYS A 224 -14.22 18.67 -8.53
N ALA A 225 -13.10 19.01 -7.90
CA ALA A 225 -12.54 20.36 -7.97
C ALA A 225 -12.16 20.77 -9.41
N ILE A 226 -11.60 19.85 -10.19
CA ILE A 226 -11.28 20.08 -11.61
C ILE A 226 -12.56 20.27 -12.42
N ARG A 227 -13.55 19.39 -12.25
CA ARG A 227 -14.82 19.42 -12.99
C ARG A 227 -15.61 20.70 -12.72
N GLU A 228 -15.62 21.21 -11.48
CA GLU A 228 -16.22 22.51 -11.18
C GLU A 228 -15.59 23.65 -12.00
N VAL A 229 -14.26 23.72 -12.08
CA VAL A 229 -13.56 24.77 -12.83
C VAL A 229 -13.75 24.61 -14.34
N PHE A 230 -13.76 23.38 -14.86
CA PHE A 230 -14.06 23.14 -16.28
C PHE A 230 -15.50 23.52 -16.63
N ASN A 231 -16.49 23.21 -15.80
CA ASN A 231 -17.87 23.63 -16.03
C ASN A 231 -18.03 25.16 -16.07
N GLU A 232 -17.24 25.89 -15.27
CA GLU A 232 -17.23 27.36 -15.25
C GLU A 232 -16.62 27.97 -16.53
N ASN A 233 -15.63 27.31 -17.15
CA ASN A 233 -14.84 27.89 -18.25
C ASN A 233 -15.09 27.25 -19.63
N LEU A 234 -15.56 26.00 -19.66
CA LEU A 234 -15.84 25.18 -20.84
C LEU A 234 -17.16 24.39 -20.61
N PRO A 235 -18.31 25.08 -20.56
CA PRO A 235 -19.58 24.45 -20.27
C PRO A 235 -19.93 23.39 -21.32
N GLY A 236 -20.36 22.21 -20.85
CA GLY A 236 -20.70 21.06 -21.70
C GLY A 236 -19.53 20.13 -22.05
N PHE A 237 -18.31 20.45 -21.63
CA PHE A 237 -17.18 19.53 -21.76
C PHE A 237 -17.22 18.47 -20.65
N GLU A 238 -17.47 17.22 -21.03
CA GLU A 238 -17.48 16.08 -20.12
C GLU A 238 -16.21 15.24 -20.26
N PHE A 239 -15.71 14.73 -19.13
CA PHE A 239 -14.52 13.90 -19.09
C PHE A 239 -14.57 12.91 -17.92
N ASP A 240 -13.79 11.84 -18.05
CA ASP A 240 -13.43 10.88 -17.01
C ASP A 240 -11.89 10.80 -16.96
N VAL A 241 -11.29 11.29 -15.87
CA VAL A 241 -9.83 11.43 -15.75
C VAL A 241 -9.11 10.08 -15.90
N GLU A 242 -9.68 9.03 -15.35
CA GLU A 242 -9.11 7.69 -15.38
C GLU A 242 -9.16 7.08 -16.78
N GLN A 243 -10.26 7.28 -17.51
CA GLN A 243 -10.42 6.87 -18.90
C GLN A 243 -9.45 7.63 -19.81
N LEU A 244 -9.38 8.95 -19.67
CA LEU A 244 -8.44 9.78 -20.43
C LEU A 244 -6.98 9.33 -20.22
N GLY A 245 -6.60 9.12 -18.96
CA GLY A 245 -5.29 8.58 -18.61
C GLY A 245 -5.04 7.21 -19.25
N ARG A 246 -6.03 6.32 -19.28
CA ARG A 246 -5.88 5.02 -19.93
C ARG A 246 -5.75 5.12 -21.45
N GLU A 247 -6.49 5.99 -22.10
CA GLU A 247 -6.60 6.00 -23.56
C GLU A 247 -5.54 6.87 -24.24
N ARG A 248 -5.24 8.05 -23.67
CA ARG A 248 -4.38 9.05 -24.32
C ARG A 248 -2.95 9.08 -23.80
N MET A 249 -2.71 8.65 -22.56
CA MET A 249 -1.36 8.55 -22.02
C MET A 249 -0.65 7.34 -22.63
N LYS A 250 0.24 7.62 -23.59
CA LYS A 250 0.96 6.58 -24.35
C LYS A 250 2.21 6.12 -23.63
N MET A 251 2.83 7.03 -22.88
CA MET A 251 3.98 6.76 -22.01
C MET A 251 3.83 7.50 -20.69
N VAL A 252 4.48 6.98 -19.65
CA VAL A 252 4.73 7.65 -18.38
C VAL A 252 6.22 7.66 -18.12
N PHE A 253 6.79 8.83 -17.86
CA PHE A 253 8.18 9.01 -17.46
C PHE A 253 8.22 9.19 -15.95
N SER A 254 8.86 8.26 -15.24
CA SER A 254 8.93 8.26 -13.77
C SER A 254 10.34 8.52 -13.28
N TYR A 255 10.47 9.38 -12.28
CA TYR A 255 11.75 9.72 -11.63
C TYR A 255 12.18 8.66 -10.63
N GLN A 256 12.37 7.43 -11.11
CA GLN A 256 12.86 6.31 -10.32
C GLN A 256 13.92 5.51 -11.10
N HIS A 257 14.67 4.69 -10.37
CA HIS A 257 15.62 3.73 -10.93
C HIS A 257 15.74 2.55 -9.98
N PHE A 258 15.59 1.34 -10.50
CA PHE A 258 15.54 0.12 -9.69
C PHE A 258 16.75 -0.07 -8.74
N SER A 259 17.94 0.45 -9.09
CA SER A 259 19.14 0.34 -8.24
C SER A 259 19.00 1.06 -6.89
N LEU A 260 18.15 2.09 -6.81
CA LEU A 260 17.82 2.79 -5.57
C LEU A 260 16.47 2.34 -5.02
N THR A 261 15.43 2.33 -5.86
CA THR A 261 14.03 2.22 -5.43
C THR A 261 13.50 0.79 -5.37
N GLY A 262 14.38 -0.19 -5.65
CA GLY A 262 14.06 -1.62 -5.68
C GLY A 262 13.41 -2.07 -6.99
N ALA A 263 13.31 -3.39 -7.16
CA ALA A 263 12.65 -4.00 -8.31
C ALA A 263 11.13 -3.80 -8.26
N ARG A 264 10.52 -3.45 -9.40
CA ARG A 264 9.07 -3.23 -9.55
C ARG A 264 8.57 -3.76 -10.88
N LEU A 265 7.26 -3.99 -10.97
CA LEU A 265 6.62 -4.30 -12.25
C LEU A 265 6.56 -3.05 -13.12
N LEU A 266 7.22 -3.10 -14.29
CA LEU A 266 7.23 -2.01 -15.26
C LEU A 266 6.41 -2.42 -16.50
N ALA A 267 5.49 -1.56 -16.93
CA ALA A 267 4.80 -1.71 -18.20
C ALA A 267 5.70 -1.21 -19.35
N PRO A 268 5.53 -1.68 -20.60
CA PRO A 268 6.21 -1.10 -21.77
C PRO A 268 5.94 0.40 -21.96
N GLN A 269 4.84 0.89 -21.39
CA GLN A 269 4.45 2.30 -21.39
C GLN A 269 5.15 3.13 -20.28
N LEU A 270 6.08 2.56 -19.50
CA LEU A 270 6.74 3.23 -18.38
C LEU A 270 8.25 3.35 -18.65
N LEU A 271 8.77 4.57 -18.58
CA LEU A 271 10.18 4.88 -18.72
C LEU A 271 10.75 5.43 -17.40
N GLU A 272 11.82 4.82 -16.91
CA GLU A 272 12.59 5.32 -15.78
C GLU A 272 13.56 6.43 -16.25
N ILE A 273 13.39 7.64 -15.71
CA ILE A 273 14.15 8.85 -16.10
C ILE A 273 14.94 9.46 -14.94
N ALA A 274 15.17 8.72 -13.84
CA ALA A 274 15.92 9.29 -12.74
C ALA A 274 17.35 9.66 -13.14
N GLY A 275 17.78 10.83 -12.66
CA GLY A 275 19.06 11.45 -13.03
C GLY A 275 18.99 12.38 -14.23
N LEU A 276 17.80 12.63 -14.81
CA LEU A 276 17.60 13.59 -15.91
C LEU A 276 18.20 14.97 -15.63
N HIS A 277 18.15 15.41 -14.36
CA HIS A 277 18.63 16.73 -13.94
C HIS A 277 20.15 16.80 -13.75
N ILE A 278 20.82 15.66 -13.69
CA ILE A 278 22.24 15.57 -13.37
C ILE A 278 23.05 15.87 -14.62
N LYS A 279 23.71 17.03 -14.63
CA LYS A 279 24.63 17.45 -15.69
C LYS A 279 26.05 17.02 -15.33
N GLN A 280 27.00 17.21 -16.23
CA GLN A 280 28.41 17.01 -15.90
C GLN A 280 28.83 17.97 -14.78
N PRO A 281 29.47 17.49 -13.70
CA PRO A 281 29.91 18.34 -12.60
C PRO A 281 30.98 19.32 -13.07
N LYS A 282 30.95 20.53 -12.52
CA LYS A 282 31.90 21.61 -12.79
C LYS A 282 32.95 21.68 -11.69
N SER A 283 34.03 22.41 -11.96
CA SER A 283 35.03 22.74 -10.93
C SER A 283 34.41 23.54 -9.80
N LEU A 284 34.78 23.21 -8.56
CA LEU A 284 34.34 23.94 -7.38
C LEU A 284 34.95 25.35 -7.34
N PRO A 285 34.24 26.33 -6.77
CA PRO A 285 34.83 27.63 -6.45
C PRO A 285 36.06 27.48 -5.54
N ASP A 286 37.10 28.28 -5.77
CA ASP A 286 38.42 28.20 -5.11
C ASP A 286 38.38 28.06 -3.59
N GLU A 287 37.45 28.75 -2.93
CA GLU A 287 37.28 28.67 -1.47
C GLU A 287 36.82 27.28 -1.02
N ILE A 288 35.84 26.71 -1.73
CA ILE A 288 35.30 25.38 -1.42
C ILE A 288 36.34 24.32 -1.78
N GLU A 289 36.97 24.46 -2.94
CA GLU A 289 38.03 23.58 -3.42
C GLU A 289 39.18 23.49 -2.40
N ARG A 290 39.69 24.62 -1.91
CA ARG A 290 40.71 24.64 -0.84
C ARG A 290 40.26 23.94 0.43
N PHE A 291 39.05 24.26 0.91
CA PHE A 291 38.51 23.68 2.14
C PHE A 291 38.41 22.15 2.04
N VAL A 292 37.96 21.64 0.88
CA VAL A 292 37.85 20.21 0.60
C VAL A 292 39.23 19.57 0.46
N ASN A 293 40.18 20.21 -0.23
CA ASN A 293 41.52 19.68 -0.42
C ASN A 293 42.33 19.59 0.88
N GLU A 294 42.09 20.48 1.83
CA GLU A 294 42.68 20.42 3.18
C GLU A 294 42.04 19.34 4.09
N ALA A 295 40.96 18.69 3.68
CA ALA A 295 40.33 17.63 4.46
C ALA A 295 41.11 16.31 4.31
N GLU A 296 41.85 15.92 5.35
CA GLU A 296 42.60 14.66 5.39
C GLU A 296 41.66 13.44 5.43
N HIS A 297 40.61 13.50 6.26
CA HIS A 297 39.65 12.40 6.44
C HIS A 297 38.40 12.51 5.55
N GLY A 298 38.43 13.41 4.57
CA GLY A 298 37.30 13.71 3.70
C GLY A 298 36.28 14.70 4.30
N VAL A 299 35.24 14.95 3.53
CA VAL A 299 34.21 15.96 3.79
C VAL A 299 32.83 15.31 3.85
N ILE A 300 31.98 15.78 4.77
CA ILE A 300 30.55 15.48 4.79
C ILE A 300 29.79 16.74 4.39
N TYR A 301 28.93 16.60 3.40
CA TYR A 301 28.04 17.67 2.95
C TYR A 301 26.69 17.60 3.68
N VAL A 302 26.09 18.73 4.01
CA VAL A 302 24.82 18.83 4.75
C VAL A 302 23.87 19.77 4.02
N SER A 303 22.72 19.26 3.60
CA SER A 303 21.68 20.04 2.92
C SER A 303 20.28 19.46 3.14
N PHE A 304 19.38 20.28 3.69
CA PHE A 304 17.97 19.92 3.89
C PHE A 304 17.07 20.45 2.75
N GLY A 305 17.62 20.69 1.57
CA GLY A 305 16.86 21.11 0.39
C GLY A 305 16.60 22.62 0.32
N SER A 306 15.54 23.01 -0.38
CA SER A 306 15.10 24.41 -0.55
C SER A 306 13.91 24.79 0.32
N ASN A 307 13.17 23.79 0.81
CA ASN A 307 11.87 23.98 1.45
C ASN A 307 11.94 23.88 2.97
N LEU A 308 13.12 23.64 3.54
CA LEU A 308 13.38 23.63 4.98
C LEU A 308 14.34 24.78 5.32
N GLN A 309 14.20 25.32 6.52
CA GLN A 309 15.03 26.43 7.00
C GLN A 309 15.94 25.98 8.16
N PRO A 310 17.17 25.47 7.91
CA PRO A 310 18.05 24.95 8.96
C PRO A 310 18.42 25.97 10.03
N HIS A 311 18.43 27.26 9.69
CA HIS A 311 18.73 28.32 10.63
C HIS A 311 17.65 28.54 11.70
N THR A 312 16.46 27.93 11.52
CA THR A 312 15.34 28.04 12.47
C THR A 312 15.36 26.97 13.55
N MET A 313 16.31 26.03 13.51
CA MET A 313 16.45 25.04 14.58
C MET A 313 16.67 25.73 15.93
N THR A 314 16.17 25.13 17.00
CA THR A 314 16.46 25.60 18.36
C THR A 314 17.95 25.47 18.66
N ILE A 315 18.42 26.24 19.67
CA ILE A 315 19.82 26.16 20.13
C ILE A 315 20.18 24.74 20.56
N GLU A 316 19.27 24.04 21.23
CA GLU A 316 19.46 22.66 21.67
C GLU A 316 19.64 21.71 20.49
N LYS A 317 18.76 21.78 19.48
CA LYS A 317 18.86 20.93 18.29
C LYS A 317 20.10 21.28 17.47
N MET A 318 20.44 22.56 17.30
CA MET A 318 21.66 22.99 16.63
C MET A 318 22.92 22.47 17.35
N LYS A 319 22.93 22.51 18.69
CA LYS A 319 24.03 22.00 19.51
C LYS A 319 24.27 20.50 19.28
N ILE A 320 23.22 19.71 19.10
CA ILE A 320 23.34 18.28 18.79
C ILE A 320 24.17 18.04 17.52
N PHE A 321 23.90 18.79 16.44
CA PHE A 321 24.64 18.71 15.18
C PHE A 321 26.10 19.17 15.35
N LEU A 322 26.31 20.33 15.96
CA LEU A 322 27.65 20.87 16.17
C LEU A 322 28.51 19.96 17.05
N ASP A 323 27.98 19.47 18.17
CA ASP A 323 28.68 18.55 19.07
C ASP A 323 29.01 17.23 18.37
N ALA A 324 28.15 16.75 17.46
CA ALA A 324 28.43 15.54 16.66
C ALA A 324 29.54 15.78 15.63
N PHE A 325 29.50 16.91 14.93
CA PHE A 325 30.50 17.29 13.93
C PHE A 325 31.90 17.44 14.52
N MET A 326 32.00 17.91 15.76
CA MET A 326 33.28 18.02 16.46
C MET A 326 33.85 16.66 16.91
N LYS A 327 33.01 15.62 17.03
CA LYS A 327 33.42 14.27 17.48
C LYS A 327 33.90 13.36 16.35
N ILE A 328 33.69 13.73 15.09
CA ILE A 328 34.13 12.97 13.93
C ILE A 328 35.34 13.66 13.26
N PRO A 329 36.20 12.94 12.54
CA PRO A 329 37.39 13.55 11.94
C PRO A 329 37.13 14.34 10.64
N GLN A 330 36.02 14.10 9.93
CA GLN A 330 35.69 14.76 8.66
C GLN A 330 35.44 16.26 8.80
N LYS A 331 35.77 17.04 7.77
CA LYS A 331 35.30 18.43 7.67
C LYS A 331 33.84 18.48 7.21
N ILE A 332 33.12 19.55 7.54
CA ILE A 332 31.69 19.70 7.22
C ILE A 332 31.49 20.88 6.27
N ILE A 333 30.72 20.67 5.21
CA ILE A 333 30.15 21.75 4.42
C ILE A 333 28.64 21.76 4.65
N TRP A 334 28.10 22.87 5.18
CA TRP A 334 26.69 22.97 5.52
C TRP A 334 25.99 24.10 4.76
N LYS A 335 25.01 23.73 3.94
CA LYS A 335 24.08 24.67 3.31
C LYS A 335 23.11 25.23 4.35
N MET A 336 23.31 26.48 4.77
CA MET A 336 22.43 27.16 5.71
C MET A 336 22.54 28.69 5.54
N SER A 337 21.40 29.37 5.71
CA SER A 337 21.31 30.83 5.73
C SER A 337 21.45 31.36 7.16
N ASN A 338 22.65 31.28 7.75
CA ASN A 338 22.92 31.98 9.00
C ASN A 338 24.43 32.26 9.17
N GLU A 339 24.77 33.52 9.38
CA GLU A 339 26.14 34.00 9.60
C GLU A 339 26.48 34.18 11.09
N VAL A 340 25.51 33.98 11.99
CA VAL A 340 25.61 34.33 13.43
C VAL A 340 26.07 33.15 14.30
N ILE A 341 26.05 31.92 13.79
CA ILE A 341 26.47 30.74 14.58
C ILE A 341 27.99 30.70 14.62
N ALA A 342 28.57 30.85 15.82
CA ALA A 342 29.98 30.67 16.05
C ALA A 342 30.35 29.18 15.84
N VAL A 343 31.00 28.89 14.71
CA VAL A 343 31.54 27.57 14.39
C VAL A 343 33.05 27.65 14.19
N ASP A 344 33.74 26.54 14.44
CA ASP A 344 35.13 26.41 14.05
C ASP A 344 35.22 26.37 12.51
N LYS A 345 35.67 27.47 11.91
CA LYS A 345 35.77 27.63 10.46
C LYS A 345 36.82 26.71 9.82
N SER A 346 37.75 26.15 10.61
CA SER A 346 38.69 25.13 10.11
C SER A 346 37.99 23.77 9.91
N LYS A 347 36.89 23.54 10.64
CA LYS A 347 36.11 22.30 10.66
C LYS A 347 34.81 22.37 9.85
N ILE A 348 34.12 23.52 9.87
CA ILE A 348 32.79 23.70 9.31
C ILE A 348 32.75 24.92 8.39
N LEU A 349 32.39 24.70 7.13
CA LEU A 349 32.12 25.75 6.14
C LEU A 349 30.61 25.92 5.96
N ILE A 350 30.08 27.09 6.31
CA ILE A 350 28.67 27.44 6.15
C ILE A 350 28.50 28.42 4.99
N LYS A 351 27.58 28.10 4.06
CA LYS A 351 27.22 28.99 2.96
C LYS A 351 25.72 28.90 2.67
N LYS A 352 25.12 30.01 2.24
CA LYS A 352 23.71 30.08 1.83
C LYS A 352 23.44 29.30 0.53
N TRP A 353 24.38 29.37 -0.41
CA TRP A 353 24.30 28.71 -1.71
C TRP A 353 25.56 27.91 -1.98
N LEU A 354 25.38 26.67 -2.44
CA LEU A 354 26.45 25.71 -2.66
C LEU A 354 26.17 24.91 -3.94
N PRO A 355 27.19 24.64 -4.77
CA PRO A 355 27.05 23.79 -5.95
C PRO A 355 26.96 22.32 -5.52
N GLN A 356 25.76 21.88 -5.11
CA GLN A 356 25.54 20.58 -4.47
C GLN A 356 26.08 19.39 -5.27
N LEU A 357 25.76 19.31 -6.57
CA LEU A 357 26.24 18.23 -7.44
C LEU A 357 27.77 18.21 -7.53
N ASP A 358 28.39 19.37 -7.75
CA ASP A 358 29.84 19.49 -7.87
C ASP A 358 30.55 19.08 -6.57
N ILE A 359 29.95 19.40 -5.41
CA ILE A 359 30.46 18.96 -4.10
C ILE A 359 30.30 17.45 -3.96
N LEU A 360 29.09 16.91 -4.18
CA LEU A 360 28.82 15.48 -4.00
C LEU A 360 29.70 14.61 -4.90
N CYS A 361 29.99 15.05 -6.12
CA CYS A 361 30.84 14.32 -7.05
C CYS A 361 32.35 14.56 -6.85
N HIS A 362 32.75 15.35 -5.86
CA HIS A 362 34.16 15.54 -5.53
C HIS A 362 34.72 14.30 -4.80
N PRO A 363 35.90 13.76 -5.19
CA PRO A 363 36.44 12.50 -4.64
C PRO A 363 36.66 12.46 -3.12
N LYS A 364 36.82 13.63 -2.48
CA LYS A 364 36.99 13.76 -1.02
C LYS A 364 35.67 13.83 -0.25
N VAL A 365 34.51 13.89 -0.90
CA VAL A 365 33.21 13.86 -0.21
C VAL A 365 32.81 12.42 0.07
N VAL A 366 32.70 12.10 1.36
CA VAL A 366 32.50 10.73 1.86
C VAL A 366 31.15 10.57 2.56
N GLY A 367 30.31 11.59 2.58
CA GLY A 367 29.00 11.49 3.21
C GLY A 367 28.09 12.66 2.91
N PHE A 368 26.79 12.39 2.97
CA PHE A 368 25.74 13.39 2.78
C PHE A 368 24.67 13.30 3.86
N ILE A 369 24.44 14.37 4.61
CA ILE A 369 23.26 14.51 5.48
C ILE A 369 22.16 15.22 4.69
N SER A 370 21.03 14.55 4.54
CA SER A 370 19.97 14.99 3.62
C SER A 370 18.57 14.80 4.18
N HIS A 371 17.68 15.74 3.83
CA HIS A 371 16.23 15.55 3.98
C HIS A 371 15.62 14.48 3.05
N CYS A 372 16.41 13.91 2.12
CA CYS A 372 16.01 12.84 1.20
C CYS A 372 15.00 13.24 0.11
N GLY A 373 14.98 14.50 -0.31
CA GLY A 373 14.30 14.87 -1.55
C GLY A 373 14.88 14.15 -2.77
N MET A 374 14.02 13.75 -3.71
CA MET A 374 14.37 12.86 -4.82
C MET A 374 15.60 13.31 -5.64
N LEU A 375 15.70 14.59 -5.96
CA LEU A 375 16.81 15.12 -6.77
C LEU A 375 18.17 15.00 -6.06
N GLY A 376 18.24 15.42 -4.79
CA GLY A 376 19.47 15.31 -3.99
C GLY A 376 19.85 13.85 -3.70
N THR A 377 18.87 12.98 -3.49
CA THR A 377 19.13 11.53 -3.36
C THR A 377 19.68 10.94 -4.66
N SER A 378 19.14 11.36 -5.82
CA SER A 378 19.64 10.91 -7.13
C SER A 378 21.08 11.38 -7.39
N GLU A 379 21.43 12.61 -6.98
CA GLU A 379 22.81 13.11 -7.06
C GLU A 379 23.76 12.30 -6.17
N ALA A 380 23.34 11.96 -4.96
CA ALA A 380 24.15 11.14 -4.05
C ALA A 380 24.39 9.74 -4.61
N VAL A 381 23.36 9.10 -5.17
CA VAL A 381 23.51 7.79 -5.85
C VAL A 381 24.42 7.90 -7.06
N HIS A 382 24.21 8.92 -7.91
CA HIS A 382 25.03 9.15 -9.10
C HIS A 382 26.51 9.30 -8.73
N CYS A 383 26.83 10.09 -7.70
CA CYS A 383 28.20 10.32 -7.25
C CYS A 383 28.75 9.20 -6.33
N GLY A 384 27.94 8.20 -5.95
CA GLY A 384 28.36 7.10 -5.07
C GLY A 384 28.60 7.51 -3.62
N VAL A 385 27.88 8.51 -3.11
CA VAL A 385 28.04 9.06 -1.75
C VAL A 385 26.98 8.48 -0.80
N PRO A 386 27.39 7.83 0.31
CA PRO A 386 26.46 7.37 1.35
C PRO A 386 25.67 8.50 2.04
N VAL A 387 24.44 8.19 2.48
CA VAL A 387 23.50 9.20 2.99
C VAL A 387 23.07 8.94 4.43
N VAL A 388 23.13 9.96 5.29
CA VAL A 388 22.33 10.04 6.52
C VAL A 388 21.04 10.78 6.20
N SER A 389 19.95 10.04 6.25
CA SER A 389 18.61 10.43 5.81
C SER A 389 17.79 10.96 6.98
N MET A 390 17.19 12.14 6.84
CA MET A 390 16.28 12.73 7.84
C MET A 390 15.00 13.23 7.16
N PRO A 391 13.97 12.40 6.98
CA PRO A 391 12.76 12.81 6.28
C PRO A 391 11.84 13.70 7.14
N PHE A 392 11.17 14.67 6.51
CA PHE A 392 10.28 15.64 7.17
C PHE A 392 8.85 15.64 6.61
N PHE A 393 8.69 15.53 5.29
CA PHE A 393 7.38 15.60 4.61
C PHE A 393 7.43 15.04 3.19
N GLY A 394 6.26 14.90 2.55
CA GLY A 394 6.14 14.49 1.15
C GLY A 394 6.72 13.11 0.89
N ASP A 395 7.43 12.96 -0.23
CA ASP A 395 8.09 11.74 -0.70
C ASP A 395 9.32 11.32 0.10
N GLN A 396 9.84 12.19 0.96
CA GLN A 396 11.08 12.00 1.71
C GLN A 396 11.06 10.70 2.54
N PHE A 397 9.92 10.31 3.09
CA PHE A 397 9.79 9.06 3.86
C PHE A 397 10.00 7.82 3.00
N SER A 398 9.38 7.78 1.82
CA SER A 398 9.57 6.69 0.86
C SER A 398 10.99 6.65 0.31
N ASN A 399 11.60 7.82 0.04
CA ASN A 399 12.99 7.91 -0.40
C ASN A 399 13.96 7.45 0.69
N ALA A 400 13.75 7.84 1.95
CA ALA A 400 14.54 7.38 3.09
C ALA A 400 14.44 5.86 3.28
N ALA A 401 13.25 5.27 3.09
CA ALA A 401 13.08 3.83 3.11
C ALA A 401 13.90 3.14 2.00
N ALA A 402 13.89 3.70 0.77
CA ALA A 402 14.69 3.21 -0.35
C ALA A 402 16.20 3.33 -0.10
N ILE A 403 16.67 4.43 0.49
CA ILE A 403 18.08 4.62 0.88
C ILE A 403 18.53 3.55 1.87
N ARG A 404 17.68 3.23 2.87
CA ARG A 404 17.97 2.18 3.84
C ARG A 404 18.01 0.80 3.18
N GLN A 405 17.02 0.50 2.33
CA GLN A 405 16.83 -0.81 1.72
C GLN A 405 17.89 -1.14 0.67
N SER A 406 18.25 -0.17 -0.16
CA SER A 406 19.36 -0.30 -1.12
C SER A 406 20.72 -0.46 -0.44
N GLY A 407 20.83 -0.08 0.84
CA GLY A 407 22.09 -0.06 1.58
C GLY A 407 22.93 1.18 1.31
N LEU A 408 22.37 2.21 0.66
CA LEU A 408 23.03 3.49 0.41
C LEU A 408 23.27 4.29 1.70
N GLY A 409 22.47 4.08 2.75
CA GLY A 409 22.55 4.95 3.91
C GLY A 409 21.77 4.52 5.16
N ARG A 410 21.75 5.42 6.13
CA ARG A 410 21.02 5.30 7.41
C ARG A 410 19.90 6.30 7.48
N VAL A 411 18.86 5.98 8.23
CA VAL A 411 17.70 6.85 8.46
C VAL A 411 17.65 7.24 9.93
N LEU A 412 17.61 8.54 10.19
CA LEU A 412 17.44 9.13 11.50
C LEU A 412 16.17 9.99 11.52
N ASN A 413 15.47 9.95 12.65
CA ASN A 413 14.31 10.80 12.89
C ASN A 413 14.77 12.13 13.49
N PHE A 414 14.38 13.26 12.88
CA PHE A 414 14.85 14.58 13.31
C PHE A 414 14.43 14.95 14.75
N GLN A 415 13.23 14.56 15.18
CA GLN A 415 12.78 14.80 16.55
C GLN A 415 13.62 14.02 17.57
N GLN A 416 13.90 12.74 17.28
CA GLN A 416 14.55 11.80 18.20
C GLN A 416 16.08 11.84 18.17
N VAL A 417 16.69 12.45 17.15
CA VAL A 417 18.15 12.45 17.00
C VAL A 417 18.82 13.16 18.17
N ASP A 418 19.82 12.48 18.72
CA ASP A 418 20.78 13.02 19.68
C ASP A 418 22.22 12.99 19.11
N THR A 419 23.18 13.52 19.86
CA THR A 419 24.58 13.60 19.43
C THR A 419 25.20 12.22 19.22
N VAL A 420 24.83 11.22 20.03
CA VAL A 420 25.42 9.87 19.96
C VAL A 420 24.91 9.15 18.71
N MET A 421 23.60 9.18 18.47
CA MET A 421 22.96 8.62 17.28
C MET A 421 23.53 9.24 15.99
N LEU A 422 23.73 10.57 16.00
CA LEU A 422 24.29 11.25 14.83
C LEU A 422 25.76 10.87 14.59
N VAL A 423 26.59 10.80 15.64
CA VAL A 423 27.99 10.34 15.51
C VAL A 423 28.06 8.90 15.01
N GLU A 424 27.22 8.01 15.53
CA GLU A 424 27.17 6.61 15.08
C GLU A 424 26.79 6.53 13.59
N ALA A 425 25.76 7.27 13.17
CA ALA A 425 25.33 7.30 11.78
C ALA A 425 26.41 7.85 10.85
N LEU A 426 27.09 8.94 11.24
CA LEU A 426 28.18 9.54 10.47
C LEU A 426 29.38 8.60 10.37
N THR A 427 29.77 7.97 11.49
CA THR A 427 30.84 6.96 11.51
C THR A 427 30.48 5.79 10.60
N ASN A 428 29.23 5.31 10.65
CA ASN A 428 28.77 4.23 9.80
C ASN A 428 28.87 4.59 8.31
N ILE A 429 28.34 5.74 7.88
CA ILE A 429 28.34 6.10 6.46
C ILE A 429 29.75 6.37 5.91
N THR A 430 30.68 6.80 6.76
CA THR A 430 32.11 6.98 6.39
C THR A 430 32.94 5.69 6.43
N SER A 431 32.37 4.57 6.85
CA SER A 431 33.07 3.28 6.88
C SER A 431 33.34 2.75 5.47
N ASN A 432 34.46 2.03 5.30
CA ASN A 432 34.83 1.41 4.01
C ASN A 432 33.70 0.53 3.45
N GLU A 433 32.99 -0.22 4.31
CA GLU A 433 31.87 -1.06 3.89
C GLU A 433 30.74 -0.23 3.24
N MET A 434 30.35 0.89 3.87
CA MET A 434 29.31 1.77 3.33
C MET A 434 29.75 2.49 2.06
N GLN A 435 31.01 2.93 1.99
CA GLN A 435 31.58 3.55 0.79
C GLN A 435 31.55 2.57 -0.41
N GLU A 436 31.97 1.32 -0.21
CA GLU A 436 31.96 0.31 -1.28
C GLU A 436 30.53 -0.06 -1.70
N LYS A 437 29.58 -0.12 -0.77
CA LYS A 437 28.15 -0.30 -1.11
C LYS A 437 27.63 0.85 -1.96
N ALA A 438 27.89 2.10 -1.59
CA ALA A 438 27.43 3.26 -2.36
C ALA A 438 28.07 3.33 -3.76
N LYS A 439 29.37 3.02 -3.88
CA LYS A 439 30.04 2.89 -5.19
C LYS A 439 29.40 1.80 -6.05
N LYS A 440 29.07 0.64 -5.47
CA LYS A 440 28.39 -0.43 -6.19
C LYS A 440 27.00 0.00 -6.70
N ILE A 441 26.23 0.70 -5.88
CA ILE A 441 24.91 1.23 -6.29
C ILE A 441 25.08 2.28 -7.39
N SER A 442 26.09 3.15 -7.31
CA SER A 442 26.44 4.11 -8.35
C SER A 442 26.81 3.42 -9.67
N GLN A 443 27.63 2.37 -9.63
CA GLN A 443 27.95 1.56 -10.82
C GLN A 443 26.68 1.01 -11.48
N LEU A 444 25.77 0.42 -10.69
CA LEU A 444 24.47 -0.07 -11.20
C LEU A 444 23.57 1.06 -11.72
N TRP A 445 23.66 2.27 -11.16
CA TRP A 445 22.92 3.43 -11.63
C TRP A 445 23.41 3.92 -13.00
N HIS A 446 24.72 3.88 -13.24
CA HIS A 446 25.34 4.30 -14.49
C HIS A 446 25.29 3.22 -15.57
N ASP A 447 25.15 1.95 -15.19
CA ASP A 447 25.02 0.82 -16.12
C ASP A 447 23.64 0.78 -16.77
N ARG A 448 23.45 1.67 -17.74
CA ARG A 448 22.25 1.79 -18.56
C ARG A 448 22.62 1.85 -20.05
N PRO A 449 21.81 1.29 -20.96
CA PRO A 449 22.12 1.28 -22.39
C PRO A 449 22.27 2.67 -23.02
N LEU A 450 21.52 3.65 -22.48
CA LEU A 450 21.56 5.05 -22.89
C LEU A 450 21.51 5.96 -21.66
N PRO A 451 22.20 7.13 -21.69
CA PRO A 451 22.01 8.16 -20.66
C PRO A 451 20.53 8.52 -20.48
N ALA A 452 20.14 8.87 -19.25
CA ALA A 452 18.73 9.15 -18.90
C ALA A 452 18.06 10.16 -19.85
N LEU A 453 18.78 11.23 -20.15
CA LEU A 453 18.32 12.30 -21.03
C LEU A 453 18.14 11.81 -22.47
N ASP A 454 19.14 11.13 -23.03
CA ASP A 454 19.06 10.58 -24.40
C ASP A 454 17.92 9.57 -24.55
N HIS A 455 17.70 8.76 -23.52
CA HIS A 455 16.61 7.79 -23.50
C HIS A 455 15.24 8.48 -23.48
N ALA A 456 15.09 9.53 -22.67
CA ALA A 456 13.86 10.35 -22.64
C ALA A 456 13.61 11.06 -23.96
N ILE A 457 14.64 11.62 -24.61
CA ILE A 457 14.55 12.23 -25.94
C ILE A 457 14.05 11.20 -26.95
N TYR A 458 14.70 10.03 -27.02
CA TYR A 458 14.32 8.96 -27.95
C TYR A 458 12.85 8.55 -27.80
N TRP A 459 12.38 8.33 -26.58
CA TRP A 459 11.00 7.94 -26.32
C TRP A 459 9.99 9.07 -26.57
N THR A 460 10.40 10.32 -26.37
CA THR A 460 9.59 11.49 -26.75
C THR A 460 9.33 11.49 -28.24
N GLU A 461 10.39 11.37 -29.05
CA GLU A 461 10.26 11.31 -30.50
C GLU A 461 9.55 10.03 -30.95
N TYR A 462 9.73 8.91 -30.24
CA TYR A 462 9.04 7.66 -30.55
C TYR A 462 7.53 7.80 -30.45
N VAL A 463 7.03 8.44 -29.38
CA VAL A 463 5.60 8.68 -29.19
C VAL A 463 5.07 9.66 -30.23
N ALA A 464 5.83 10.70 -30.56
CA ALA A 464 5.46 11.64 -31.63
C ALA A 464 5.36 10.94 -33.00
N ARG A 465 6.29 10.04 -33.31
CA ARG A 465 6.27 9.24 -34.55
C ARG A 465 5.19 8.15 -34.56
N ASN A 466 4.82 7.62 -33.40
CA ASN A 466 3.92 6.48 -33.26
C ASN A 466 2.81 6.75 -32.23
N PRO A 467 1.80 7.59 -32.54
CA PRO A 467 0.78 8.00 -31.57
C PRO A 467 -0.07 6.86 -30.99
N THR A 468 -0.08 5.68 -31.63
CA THR A 468 -0.83 4.50 -31.19
C THR A 468 0.01 3.49 -30.41
N ALA A 469 1.32 3.71 -30.28
CA ALA A 469 2.28 2.83 -29.63
C ALA A 469 3.00 3.54 -28.45
N PRO A 470 3.62 2.80 -27.51
CA PRO A 470 3.57 1.34 -27.37
C PRO A 470 2.19 0.84 -26.95
N HIS A 471 1.88 -0.42 -27.27
CA HIS A 471 0.60 -1.02 -26.92
C HIS A 471 0.41 -1.09 -25.40
N ALA A 472 -0.80 -0.76 -24.97
CA ALA A 472 -1.23 -0.90 -23.60
C ALA A 472 -1.20 -2.37 -23.14
N LEU A 473 -0.98 -2.59 -21.84
CA LEU A 473 -1.16 -3.91 -21.24
C LEU A 473 -2.62 -4.37 -21.38
N PRO A 474 -2.89 -5.67 -21.65
CA PRO A 474 -4.27 -6.19 -21.69
C PRO A 474 -5.04 -5.93 -20.39
N SER A 475 -4.35 -5.99 -19.25
CA SER A 475 -4.88 -5.72 -17.92
C SER A 475 -5.36 -4.28 -17.71
N LYS A 476 -5.01 -3.35 -18.60
CA LYS A 476 -5.44 -1.95 -18.55
C LYS A 476 -6.96 -1.78 -18.63
N ARG A 477 -7.67 -2.76 -19.18
CA ARG A 477 -9.14 -2.78 -19.28
C ARG A 477 -9.81 -3.55 -18.14
N ASN A 478 -9.04 -4.18 -17.26
CA ASN A 478 -9.59 -4.97 -16.17
C ASN A 478 -10.09 -4.04 -15.06
N SER A 479 -11.22 -4.40 -14.47
CA SER A 479 -11.66 -3.81 -13.21
C SER A 479 -10.73 -4.21 -12.06
N TYR A 480 -10.76 -3.46 -10.95
CA TYR A 480 -10.00 -3.81 -9.74
C TYR A 480 -10.32 -5.22 -9.22
N LEU A 481 -11.59 -5.66 -9.33
CA LEU A 481 -12.02 -6.99 -8.91
C LEU A 481 -11.34 -8.09 -9.75
N GLN A 482 -11.32 -7.92 -11.07
CA GLN A 482 -10.67 -8.85 -12.00
C GLN A 482 -9.15 -8.86 -11.85
N GLN A 483 -8.54 -7.68 -11.66
CA GLN A 483 -7.09 -7.58 -11.48
C GLN A 483 -6.62 -8.24 -10.17
N SER A 484 -7.45 -8.17 -9.13
CA SER A 484 -7.17 -8.75 -7.81
C SER A 484 -7.72 -10.17 -7.63
N LEU A 485 -8.33 -10.76 -8.68
CA LEU A 485 -8.99 -12.07 -8.66
C LEU A 485 -10.08 -12.20 -7.57
N LEU A 486 -10.65 -11.08 -7.12
CA LEU A 486 -11.68 -11.07 -6.06
C LEU A 486 -12.98 -11.71 -6.52
N ASP A 487 -13.27 -11.61 -7.82
CA ASP A 487 -14.33 -12.35 -8.49
C ASP A 487 -14.13 -13.87 -8.39
N VAL A 488 -12.91 -14.35 -8.63
CA VAL A 488 -12.55 -15.77 -8.50
C VAL A 488 -12.62 -16.24 -7.04
N TYR A 489 -12.07 -15.46 -6.10
CA TYR A 489 -12.16 -15.78 -4.68
C TYR A 489 -13.61 -15.81 -4.18
N ALA A 490 -14.47 -14.90 -4.67
CA ALA A 490 -15.89 -14.91 -4.35
C ALA A 490 -16.58 -16.20 -4.83
N VAL A 491 -16.26 -16.68 -6.03
CA VAL A 491 -16.77 -17.98 -6.53
C VAL A 491 -16.34 -19.12 -5.61
N PHE A 492 -15.07 -19.19 -5.20
CA PHE A 492 -14.61 -20.22 -4.27
C PHE A 492 -15.31 -20.15 -2.91
N ILE A 493 -15.50 -18.94 -2.37
CA ILE A 493 -16.23 -18.75 -1.10
C ILE A 493 -17.68 -19.22 -1.23
N ILE A 494 -18.36 -18.87 -2.32
CA ILE A 494 -19.75 -19.30 -2.58
C ILE A 494 -19.83 -20.84 -2.65
N LEU A 495 -18.90 -21.48 -3.35
CA LEU A 495 -18.86 -22.95 -3.44
C LEU A 495 -18.63 -23.61 -2.08
N ILE A 496 -17.74 -23.04 -1.26
CA ILE A 496 -17.46 -23.52 0.10
C ILE A 496 -18.71 -23.37 0.98
N VAL A 497 -19.36 -22.20 0.95
CA VAL A 497 -20.59 -21.94 1.71
C VAL A 497 -21.70 -22.89 1.27
N ALA A 498 -21.92 -23.07 -0.03
CA ALA A 498 -22.91 -23.99 -0.57
C ALA A 498 -22.64 -25.44 -0.13
N LEU A 499 -21.39 -25.89 -0.16
CA LEU A 499 -20.99 -27.21 0.33
C LEU A 499 -21.32 -27.37 1.82
N PHE A 500 -20.97 -26.39 2.65
CA PHE A 500 -21.30 -26.42 4.09
C PHE A 500 -22.81 -26.39 4.33
N THR A 501 -23.58 -25.61 3.57
CA THR A 501 -25.05 -25.60 3.64
C THR A 501 -25.63 -26.96 3.27
N VAL A 502 -25.13 -27.62 2.21
CA VAL A 502 -25.57 -28.97 1.83
C VAL A 502 -25.25 -29.98 2.92
N ILE A 503 -24.04 -29.98 3.46
CA ILE A 503 -23.64 -30.87 4.57
C ILE A 503 -24.55 -30.65 5.79
N TYR A 504 -24.78 -29.39 6.16
CA TYR A 504 -25.68 -29.01 7.23
C TYR A 504 -27.09 -29.54 6.99
N LEU A 505 -27.70 -29.29 5.81
CA LEU A 505 -29.03 -29.79 5.46
C LEU A 505 -29.12 -31.31 5.46
N LEU A 506 -28.10 -32.01 4.93
CA LEU A 506 -28.04 -33.48 4.95
C LEU A 506 -27.96 -34.03 6.38
N SER A 507 -27.32 -33.32 7.31
CA SER A 507 -27.26 -33.71 8.72
C SER A 507 -28.61 -33.64 9.46
N TYR A 508 -29.58 -32.85 8.95
CA TYR A 508 -30.96 -32.83 9.46
C TYR A 508 -31.81 -34.00 8.98
N ILE A 509 -31.44 -34.67 7.89
CA ILE A 509 -32.24 -35.78 7.32
C ILE A 509 -32.44 -36.92 8.33
N PRO A 510 -31.42 -37.41 9.07
CA PRO A 510 -31.60 -38.40 10.13
C PRO A 510 -32.54 -37.92 11.24
N TRP A 511 -32.43 -36.65 11.65
CA TRP A 511 -33.28 -36.05 12.68
C TRP A 511 -34.75 -35.94 12.24
N LEU A 512 -34.99 -35.49 11.01
CA LEU A 512 -36.33 -35.45 10.39
C LEU A 512 -36.92 -36.86 10.21
N LYS A 513 -36.11 -37.85 9.82
CA LYS A 513 -36.53 -39.26 9.78
C LYS A 513 -36.89 -39.79 11.16
N GLN A 514 -36.17 -39.36 12.21
CA GLN A 514 -36.44 -39.74 13.58
C GLN A 514 -37.73 -39.10 14.11
N LEU A 515 -37.97 -37.83 13.81
CA LEU A 515 -39.24 -37.16 14.09
C LEU A 515 -40.42 -37.79 13.34
N GLY A 516 -40.29 -38.04 12.04
CA GLY A 516 -41.33 -38.71 11.25
C GLY A 516 -41.59 -40.15 11.72
N PHE A 517 -40.56 -40.86 12.21
CA PHE A 517 -40.74 -42.14 12.89
C PHE A 517 -41.50 -41.99 14.21
N LEU A 518 -41.20 -40.98 15.02
CA LEU A 518 -41.88 -40.70 16.28
C LEU A 518 -43.34 -40.23 16.08
N GLU A 519 -43.66 -39.52 15.00
CA GLU A 519 -45.04 -39.12 14.65
C GLU A 519 -45.84 -40.27 14.03
N GLY A 520 -45.20 -41.11 13.19
CA GLY A 520 -45.86 -42.23 12.51
C GLY A 520 -46.09 -43.44 13.41
N GLN A 521 -45.23 -43.66 14.40
CA GLN A 521 -45.56 -44.51 15.53
C GLN A 521 -46.56 -43.70 16.38
N LYS A 522 -47.83 -44.11 16.46
CA LYS A 522 -48.76 -43.61 17.47
C LYS A 522 -48.27 -44.03 18.86
N ILE A 523 -47.17 -43.44 19.31
CA ILE A 523 -46.65 -43.63 20.66
C ILE A 523 -47.62 -42.84 21.54
N GLU A 524 -48.66 -43.52 22.03
CA GLU A 524 -49.32 -43.09 23.25
C GLU A 524 -48.20 -42.89 24.27
N LEU A 525 -48.04 -41.65 24.75
CA LEU A 525 -47.37 -41.39 26.01
C LEU A 525 -48.25 -42.05 27.08
N THR A 526 -48.12 -43.37 27.23
CA THR A 526 -48.75 -44.10 28.31
C THR A 526 -48.19 -43.50 29.59
N GLY A 527 -49.04 -42.86 30.39
CA GLY A 527 -48.66 -42.42 31.74
C GLY A 527 -47.96 -43.58 32.42
N HIS A 528 -46.78 -43.32 33.00
CA HIS A 528 -45.86 -44.29 33.61
C HIS A 528 -46.50 -45.66 33.85
N THR A 529 -46.08 -46.70 33.12
CA THR A 529 -46.49 -48.07 33.43
C THR A 529 -46.24 -48.35 34.92
N PRO A 530 -47.19 -48.99 35.62
CA PRO A 530 -47.06 -49.23 37.06
C PRO A 530 -45.74 -49.95 37.30
N TYR A 531 -44.96 -49.38 38.22
CA TYR A 531 -43.61 -49.81 38.55
C TYR A 531 -43.64 -51.27 39.05
N SER A 532 -43.49 -52.23 38.13
CA SER A 532 -43.35 -53.65 38.49
C SER A 532 -41.90 -53.90 38.85
N ALA A 533 -41.65 -54.11 40.15
CA ALA A 533 -40.32 -54.38 40.69
C ALA A 533 -39.70 -55.69 40.16
N ASP A 534 -40.49 -56.55 39.51
CA ASP A 534 -40.08 -57.87 39.03
C ASP A 534 -39.92 -57.96 37.50
N VAL A 535 -40.25 -56.91 36.73
CA VAL A 535 -40.11 -56.89 35.25
C VAL A 535 -39.00 -55.96 34.76
N THR A 536 -38.39 -55.16 35.64
CA THR A 536 -37.02 -54.68 35.38
C THR A 536 -36.05 -55.70 35.95
N PRO A 537 -35.21 -56.37 35.12
CA PRO A 537 -34.14 -57.16 35.70
C PRO A 537 -33.36 -56.23 36.64
N ASN A 538 -33.00 -56.71 37.84
CA ASN A 538 -32.19 -56.01 38.85
C ASN A 538 -30.81 -55.51 38.34
N ASN A 539 -30.58 -55.55 37.04
CA ASN A 539 -29.32 -55.50 36.33
C ASN A 539 -29.05 -54.16 35.61
N PHE A 540 -29.83 -53.11 35.84
CA PHE A 540 -29.52 -51.76 35.34
C PHE A 540 -29.32 -50.70 36.43
N TYR A 541 -29.42 -51.09 37.71
CA TYR A 541 -29.09 -50.21 38.83
C TYR A 541 -27.58 -50.21 39.08
N LEU A 542 -26.99 -49.02 39.21
CA LEU A 542 -25.56 -48.84 39.45
C LEU A 542 -25.12 -49.46 40.79
N PHE A 543 -26.03 -49.53 41.79
CA PHE A 543 -25.76 -50.10 43.12
C PHE A 543 -26.86 -51.08 43.55
N PRO A 544 -26.76 -52.37 43.17
CA PRO A 544 -27.76 -53.37 43.50
C PRO A 544 -27.94 -53.62 45.01
N SER A 545 -26.89 -53.44 45.80
CA SER A 545 -26.92 -53.59 47.27
C SER A 545 -27.79 -52.55 47.96
N VAL A 546 -27.73 -51.29 47.52
CA VAL A 546 -28.61 -50.22 48.01
C VAL A 546 -30.07 -50.49 47.66
N LYS A 547 -30.33 -50.96 46.43
CA LYS A 547 -31.68 -51.37 46.02
C LYS A 547 -32.23 -52.47 46.93
N ASN A 548 -31.43 -53.47 47.28
CA ASN A 548 -31.87 -54.56 48.14
C ASN A 548 -32.18 -54.08 49.57
N LYS A 549 -31.39 -53.15 50.13
CA LYS A 549 -31.65 -52.56 51.45
C LYS A 549 -32.94 -51.73 51.50
N LEU A 550 -33.24 -51.03 50.41
CA LEU A 550 -34.46 -50.21 50.27
C LEU A 550 -35.68 -51.03 49.83
N ARG A 551 -35.51 -52.31 49.46
CA ARG A 551 -36.60 -53.14 48.93
C ARG A 551 -37.63 -53.41 50.03
N GLY A 552 -38.90 -53.10 49.75
CA GLY A 552 -40.01 -53.33 50.67
C GLY A 552 -40.23 -52.23 51.71
N GLN A 553 -39.44 -51.15 51.68
CA GLN A 553 -39.66 -49.98 52.53
C GLN A 553 -40.65 -49.01 51.88
N CYS A 554 -41.58 -48.47 52.67
CA CYS A 554 -42.49 -47.40 52.26
C CYS A 554 -41.98 -46.06 52.81
N PHE A 555 -41.92 -45.05 51.95
CA PHE A 555 -41.47 -43.70 52.30
C PHE A 555 -42.63 -42.71 52.20
N SER A 556 -42.77 -41.83 53.18
CA SER A 556 -43.86 -40.85 53.27
C SER A 556 -43.70 -39.67 52.31
N SER A 557 -42.49 -39.39 51.83
CA SER A 557 -42.23 -38.38 50.79
C SER A 557 -41.01 -38.74 49.93
N ARG A 558 -40.87 -38.03 48.79
CA ARG A 558 -39.76 -38.23 47.85
C ARG A 558 -38.41 -37.87 48.48
N GLU A 559 -38.37 -36.82 49.28
CA GLU A 559 -37.16 -36.33 49.95
C GLU A 559 -36.63 -37.39 50.92
N VAL A 560 -37.54 -38.02 51.68
CA VAL A 560 -37.20 -39.10 52.61
C VAL A 560 -36.65 -40.33 51.87
N ALA A 561 -37.21 -40.68 50.71
CA ALA A 561 -36.68 -41.78 49.89
C ALA A 561 -35.29 -41.47 49.32
N VAL A 562 -35.04 -40.22 48.92
CA VAL A 562 -33.73 -39.78 48.41
C VAL A 562 -32.68 -39.80 49.51
N ASP A 563 -33.02 -39.36 50.72
CA ASP A 563 -32.07 -39.36 51.84
C ASP A 563 -31.78 -40.77 52.35
N ALA A 564 -32.77 -41.66 52.37
CA ALA A 564 -32.56 -43.08 52.64
C ALA A 564 -31.62 -43.73 51.59
N PHE A 565 -31.78 -43.38 50.32
CA PHE A 565 -30.86 -43.83 49.26
C PHE A 565 -29.44 -43.27 49.46
N LYS A 566 -29.29 -41.99 49.77
CA LYS A 566 -27.97 -41.36 50.00
C LYS A 566 -27.26 -42.00 51.19
N MET A 567 -27.95 -42.25 52.31
CA MET A 567 -27.35 -42.92 53.46
C MET A 567 -26.77 -44.28 53.08
N HIS A 568 -27.56 -45.13 52.43
CA HIS A 568 -27.08 -46.46 52.04
C HIS A 568 -26.05 -46.43 50.90
N ALA A 569 -26.07 -45.41 50.05
CA ALA A 569 -25.04 -45.21 49.03
C ALA A 569 -23.68 -44.84 49.63
N LEU A 570 -23.65 -44.12 50.75
CA LEU A 570 -22.42 -43.79 51.48
C LEU A 570 -21.78 -45.00 52.18
N GLU A 571 -22.57 -46.04 52.45
CA GLU A 571 -22.08 -47.31 53.03
C GLU A 571 -21.37 -48.21 52.00
N ILE A 572 -21.41 -47.87 50.71
CA ILE A 572 -20.79 -48.68 49.66
C ILE A 572 -19.27 -48.55 49.75
N SER A 573 -18.59 -49.68 49.98
CA SER A 573 -17.13 -49.71 49.97
C SER A 573 -16.55 -49.33 48.60
N GLN A 574 -15.36 -48.71 48.58
CA GLN A 574 -14.63 -48.40 47.35
C GLN A 574 -14.44 -49.62 46.42
N SER A 575 -14.22 -50.81 46.99
CA SER A 575 -14.11 -52.06 46.22
C SER A 575 -15.41 -52.45 45.54
N GLU A 576 -16.54 -52.27 46.21
CA GLU A 576 -17.86 -52.57 45.67
C GLU A 576 -18.27 -51.55 44.61
N LEU A 577 -17.95 -50.27 44.81
CA LEU A 577 -18.15 -49.21 43.82
C LEU A 577 -17.40 -49.50 42.53
N LYS A 578 -16.11 -49.87 42.62
CA LYS A 578 -15.27 -50.25 41.46
C LYS A 578 -15.82 -51.47 40.74
N LYS A 579 -16.29 -52.48 41.48
CA LYS A 579 -16.91 -53.68 40.90
C LYS A 579 -18.20 -53.36 40.16
N CYS A 580 -19.05 -52.52 40.76
CA CYS A 580 -20.30 -52.07 40.15
C CYS A 580 -20.05 -51.28 38.86
N TYR A 581 -19.11 -50.34 38.90
CA TYR A 581 -18.75 -49.53 37.74
C TYR A 581 -18.14 -50.37 36.61
N LYS A 582 -17.24 -51.30 36.92
CA LYS A 582 -16.67 -52.23 35.94
C LYS A 582 -17.74 -53.09 35.27
N ASN A 583 -18.69 -53.60 36.05
CA ASN A 583 -19.81 -54.39 35.53
C ASN A 583 -20.73 -53.54 34.64
N TRP A 584 -21.00 -52.29 35.04
CA TRP A 584 -21.78 -51.35 34.22
C TRP A 584 -21.06 -51.04 32.90
N LEU A 585 -19.76 -50.75 32.94
CA LEU A 585 -18.96 -50.45 31.74
C LEU A 585 -18.92 -51.65 30.78
N GLN A 586 -18.74 -52.87 31.31
CA GLN A 586 -18.77 -54.09 30.51
C GLN A 586 -20.13 -54.31 29.83
N ARG A 587 -21.22 -53.92 30.50
CA ARG A 587 -22.58 -53.99 29.94
C ARG A 587 -22.79 -52.96 28.84
N MET A 588 -22.32 -51.73 29.03
CA MET A 588 -22.34 -50.70 27.98
C MET A 588 -21.56 -51.13 26.74
N GLN A 589 -20.39 -51.75 26.93
CA GLN A 589 -19.62 -52.32 25.82
C GLN A 589 -20.34 -53.48 25.12
N ASN A 590 -21.09 -54.31 25.85
CA ASN A 590 -21.87 -55.39 25.25
C ASN A 590 -23.10 -54.85 24.50
N ALA A 591 -23.76 -53.81 25.01
CA ALA A 591 -24.83 -53.10 24.32
C ALA A 591 -24.31 -52.44 23.04
N TYR A 592 -23.13 -51.81 23.10
CA TYR A 592 -22.44 -51.28 21.92
C TYR A 592 -22.14 -52.37 20.89
N ARG A 593 -21.56 -53.51 21.31
CA ARG A 593 -21.29 -54.66 20.41
C ARG A 593 -22.56 -55.28 19.83
N PHE A 594 -23.67 -55.28 20.58
CA PHE A 594 -24.97 -55.71 20.06
C PHE A 594 -25.49 -54.73 19.01
N PHE A 595 -25.41 -53.42 19.28
CA PHE A 595 -25.73 -52.37 18.31
C PHE A 595 -24.88 -52.47 17.05
N GLU A 596 -23.57 -52.69 17.21
CA GLU A 596 -22.62 -52.89 16.11
C GLU A 596 -23.00 -54.13 15.29
N LYS A 597 -23.36 -55.26 15.92
CA LYS A 597 -23.86 -56.45 15.22
C LYS A 597 -25.20 -56.23 14.50
N VAL A 598 -26.13 -55.48 15.09
CA VAL A 598 -27.42 -55.14 14.45
C VAL A 598 -27.19 -54.21 13.25
N CYS A 599 -26.28 -53.24 13.36
CA CYS A 599 -25.87 -52.36 12.27
C CYS A 599 -25.11 -53.10 11.16
N ILE A 600 -24.25 -54.08 11.50
CA ILE A 600 -23.54 -54.94 10.55
C ILE A 600 -24.51 -55.89 9.83
N LYS A 601 -25.56 -56.40 10.50
CA LYS A 601 -26.57 -57.26 9.85
C LYS A 601 -27.46 -56.48 8.85
N ARG A 602 -27.65 -55.17 9.04
CA ARG A 602 -28.30 -54.30 8.04
C ARG A 602 -27.39 -53.95 6.85
N ARG A 603 -26.07 -54.06 6.99
CA ARG A 603 -25.07 -53.85 5.92
C ARG A 603 -25.23 -54.84 4.76
N HIS A 604 -25.73 -56.06 5.01
CA HIS A 604 -25.96 -57.08 3.98
C HIS A 604 -27.20 -56.83 3.08
N SER A 605 -28.08 -55.87 3.39
CA SER A 605 -29.16 -55.47 2.47
C SER A 605 -28.80 -54.29 1.55
N MET A 606 -27.66 -53.62 1.82
CA MET A 606 -27.16 -52.49 1.01
C MET A 606 -25.95 -52.86 0.13
N THR A 607 -25.56 -54.14 0.09
CA THR A 607 -24.46 -54.66 -0.74
C THR A 607 -24.80 -54.88 -2.21
N ALA A 608 -25.93 -54.36 -2.70
CA ALA A 608 -26.29 -54.40 -4.13
C ALA A 608 -26.05 -53.06 -4.87
N PHE A 609 -25.52 -52.01 -4.21
CA PHE A 609 -25.41 -50.68 -4.85
C PHE A 609 -24.04 -49.98 -4.77
N MET A 610 -22.98 -50.60 -4.23
CA MET A 610 -21.67 -49.94 -4.19
C MET A 610 -20.51 -50.90 -4.45
N THR A 611 -20.32 -51.23 -5.73
CA THR A 611 -18.99 -51.41 -6.31
C THR A 611 -18.51 -50.03 -6.77
N ASP A 612 -17.64 -49.43 -5.96
CA ASP A 612 -16.46 -48.64 -6.35
C ASP A 612 -16.06 -47.72 -5.19
N GLY A 613 -15.03 -48.16 -4.46
CA GLY A 613 -14.39 -47.38 -3.42
C GLY A 613 -13.23 -46.56 -3.97
N LEU A 614 -13.05 -45.34 -3.44
CA LEU A 614 -11.79 -44.69 -3.06
C LEU A 614 -11.91 -43.15 -3.08
N THR A 615 -12.65 -42.54 -2.15
CA THR A 615 -12.59 -41.06 -1.96
C THR A 615 -12.89 -40.52 -0.55
N TYR A 616 -13.35 -41.31 0.42
CA TYR A 616 -13.90 -40.73 1.67
C TYR A 616 -13.02 -40.78 2.93
N ARG A 617 -11.80 -41.32 2.88
CA ARG A 617 -10.90 -41.35 4.07
C ARG A 617 -10.35 -39.97 4.50
N PRO A 618 -10.01 -39.03 3.61
CA PRO A 618 -9.57 -37.68 4.01
C PRO A 618 -10.71 -36.83 4.59
N ILE A 619 -11.93 -37.03 4.07
CA ILE A 619 -13.14 -36.30 4.47
C ILE A 619 -13.55 -36.69 5.91
N LEU A 620 -13.43 -37.97 6.27
CA LEU A 620 -13.71 -38.42 7.63
C LEU A 620 -12.69 -37.87 8.65
N GLY A 621 -11.43 -37.74 8.26
CA GLY A 621 -10.38 -37.11 9.09
C GLY A 621 -10.62 -35.61 9.31
N LEU A 622 -11.08 -34.90 8.27
CA LEU A 622 -11.43 -33.48 8.36
C LEU A 622 -12.68 -33.25 9.22
N LEU A 623 -13.68 -34.12 9.11
CA LEU A 623 -14.91 -34.09 9.91
C LEU A 623 -14.63 -34.37 11.40
N LEU A 624 -13.76 -35.34 11.72
CA LEU A 624 -13.31 -35.61 13.09
C LEU A 624 -12.50 -34.45 13.67
N PHE A 625 -11.66 -33.80 12.88
CA PHE A 625 -10.92 -32.61 13.30
C PHE A 625 -11.85 -31.42 13.58
N LEU A 626 -12.86 -31.21 12.74
CA LEU A 626 -13.88 -30.17 12.92
C LEU A 626 -14.80 -30.44 14.11
N GLU A 627 -15.21 -31.69 14.37
CA GLU A 627 -15.94 -32.05 15.58
C GLU A 627 -15.11 -31.79 16.84
N LEU A 628 -13.83 -32.18 16.86
CA LEU A 628 -12.94 -31.94 17.99
C LEU A 628 -12.67 -30.43 18.20
N PHE A 629 -12.58 -29.65 17.12
CA PHE A 629 -12.42 -28.20 17.17
C PHE A 629 -13.68 -27.49 17.67
N ILE A 630 -14.87 -27.92 17.22
CA ILE A 630 -16.17 -27.40 17.69
C ILE A 630 -16.41 -27.78 19.14
N ILE A 631 -16.09 -29.01 19.56
CA ILE A 631 -16.15 -29.44 20.96
C ILE A 631 -15.16 -28.59 21.80
N GLY A 632 -13.96 -28.30 21.29
CA GLY A 632 -13.01 -27.40 21.93
C GLY A 632 -13.52 -25.96 22.09
N LEU A 633 -14.25 -25.45 21.09
CA LEU A 633 -14.90 -24.13 21.12
C LEU A 633 -16.11 -24.08 22.06
N MET A 634 -16.88 -25.16 22.16
CA MET A 634 -17.99 -25.28 23.10
C MET A 634 -17.51 -25.35 24.56
N PHE A 635 -16.41 -26.08 24.82
CA PHE A 635 -15.80 -26.12 26.16
C PHE A 635 -15.16 -24.80 26.59
N THR A 636 -14.74 -23.94 25.65
CA THR A 636 -14.19 -22.61 25.96
C THR A 636 -15.27 -21.54 26.16
N LEU A 637 -16.50 -21.75 25.66
CA LEU A 637 -17.59 -20.78 25.76
C LEU A 637 -18.59 -21.04 26.91
N ASP A 638 -18.62 -22.24 27.51
CA ASP A 638 -19.52 -22.57 28.64
C ASP A 638 -18.88 -22.46 30.04
N CYS A 639 -17.66 -21.92 30.13
CA CYS A 639 -17.00 -21.64 31.41
C CYS A 639 -16.98 -20.15 31.78
N TYR A 640 -18.03 -19.37 31.48
CA TYR A 640 -18.29 -18.08 32.14
C TYR A 640 -19.69 -17.51 31.84
N ARG A 641 -20.65 -17.58 32.79
CA ARG A 641 -21.43 -16.39 33.22
C ARG A 641 -22.34 -16.65 34.44
N PRO A 642 -22.41 -15.70 35.39
CA PRO A 642 -23.19 -15.78 36.62
C PRO A 642 -24.62 -15.21 36.48
N GLY A 643 -25.55 -15.83 37.22
CA GLY A 643 -26.72 -15.23 37.89
C GLY A 643 -27.72 -14.35 37.13
N SER A 644 -28.96 -14.85 36.96
CA SER A 644 -30.18 -14.06 37.15
C SER A 644 -31.41 -14.95 37.35
N SER A 645 -32.07 -14.79 38.50
CA SER A 645 -33.34 -15.40 38.91
C SER A 645 -34.57 -14.68 38.33
N THR A 646 -35.74 -15.30 38.56
CA THR A 646 -37.15 -14.79 38.46
C THR A 646 -37.72 -14.59 37.05
N SER A 647 -38.95 -14.98 36.68
CA SER A 647 -40.08 -15.66 37.35
C SER A 647 -41.27 -15.74 36.35
N GLN A 648 -42.19 -16.69 36.57
CA GLN A 648 -43.60 -16.72 36.13
C GLN A 648 -43.96 -17.13 34.68
N LEU A 649 -44.55 -18.33 34.58
CA LEU A 649 -45.55 -18.71 33.58
C LEU A 649 -46.70 -19.41 34.34
N LEU A 650 -47.83 -18.72 34.47
CA LEU A 650 -49.14 -19.29 34.86
C LEU A 650 -50.05 -19.18 33.63
N ALA A 651 -50.49 -20.33 33.14
CA ALA A 651 -51.45 -20.46 32.04
C ALA A 651 -52.89 -20.35 32.56
N LYS A 652 -53.76 -19.64 31.84
CA LYS A 652 -55.22 -19.74 31.93
C LYS A 652 -55.76 -20.52 30.73
N PRO A 653 -56.76 -21.40 30.90
CA PRO A 653 -57.34 -22.20 29.82
C PRO A 653 -58.53 -21.50 29.15
N THR A 654 -58.71 -21.77 27.86
CA THR A 654 -59.87 -21.40 27.03
C THR A 654 -60.99 -22.43 27.15
N SER A 655 -62.21 -21.99 27.45
CA SER A 655 -63.45 -22.73 27.24
C SER A 655 -64.50 -21.82 26.57
N ASP A 656 -65.49 -22.48 25.97
CA ASP A 656 -66.81 -21.99 25.51
C ASP A 656 -66.89 -21.74 23.99
N MET A 657 -67.47 -22.67 23.23
CA MET A 657 -68.90 -23.01 23.04
C MET A 657 -69.64 -22.11 22.06
N LEU A 658 -70.14 -22.78 21.00
CA LEU A 658 -71.11 -22.34 20.01
C LEU A 658 -72.44 -21.93 20.67
N SER A 659 -73.05 -20.82 20.24
CA SER A 659 -74.37 -20.79 19.54
C SER A 659 -75.14 -19.45 19.60
N SER A 660 -75.43 -18.92 18.39
CA SER A 660 -76.68 -18.21 17.97
C SER A 660 -76.98 -16.76 18.45
N PRO A 661 -77.97 -16.04 17.86
CA PRO A 661 -78.34 -15.86 16.44
C PRO A 661 -78.72 -14.38 16.07
N HIS A 662 -79.21 -14.20 14.83
CA HIS A 662 -79.98 -13.09 14.21
C HIS A 662 -79.23 -12.34 13.09
N ARG A 663 -79.59 -12.57 11.82
CA ARG A 663 -80.72 -12.05 11.01
C ARG A 663 -80.55 -10.59 10.58
N ARG A 664 -80.61 -10.44 9.25
CA ARG A 664 -80.67 -9.21 8.44
C ARG A 664 -81.81 -8.27 8.87
N ALA A 665 -81.50 -6.98 8.95
CA ALA A 665 -82.19 -5.86 8.32
C ALA A 665 -81.24 -4.66 8.38
#